data_AF-A0A6A5VND3-F1
#
_entry.id   AF-A0A6A5VND3-F1
#
_cell.length_a   1.000
_cell.length_b   1.000
_cell.length_c   1.000
_cell.angle_alpha   90.00
_cell.angle_beta   90.00
_cell.angle_gamma   90.00
#
_symmetry.space_group_name_H-M   'P 1'
#
loop_
_entity.id
_entity.type
_entity.pdbx_description
1 polymer ?
#
loop_
_entity_poly.entity_id
_entity_poly.type
_entity_poly.pdbx_seq_one_letter_code
_entity_poly.pdbx_strand_id
1 'polypeptide(L)'
;MSSSNEQTAPKVQENTAQHRFDPNFTDAVINAMGPKTDPRLRVVMSSLIRHLHDFTREVELTVDEWMAGVKFVNLIGQTSTPTRNEAHRMSDVLGLESLVDEIAHKHVNESGEEPTSSSILGPFWSPNAPFRENGSTIIQDPAPNGQVTLMHGVITDLDTKKPIPGAVIDIWQASANGKYDFQDPENQTPNNLRGKFRCNEEGKYWFYCYKPTAYSLPTDGAAGALFKALDRHPMRPAHIHLMITAEGYKPVTTQIYPRDDPYVTNDTVFAVKDDLLIDFFPSDDPKAKLDLTYNVRLASREGKTAPMDGVARLRRSFTTLPTLKMRVPYAPKEPPTDEDKPIYERIAARRAPRPLIPLDLALLHNTSVADGWNSFIGAIRTKTSVPDALRELAISRVAMLNHAVHEWDVHAALALKGGISKEGLDTAFTADVAKKGDKVEFAEKAGLTREQWVVLVYTDQMTVGVEVDEAVVEALKGVLGEKQVVELTATVAAYNCVSSARLLSQRHPRALLVAGRRYASTKHPKGFAPPAQADLDELRVSVQEFARREIPEEVAQKTDLVNAFPNEMWQKFGEAGFLGPTADEEYGGLAMGYQAHCVILEELSRASGSIGLSYAAHSQLCVNQLSLNGSPEQKKKYLPGLISGEQIGALAMSEHSAGSDVVSMKTTAKEVDGGYLLNGTKMWITNGPDAHTIVVYAKTQPDAGSKGITAFIVETSAKGFSVAKKLDKFGMRGSNTGEIVFEDVFVPKENILGEVNKGVRVLMEGLDLERLVLSAGPLGLMQAALDNALPYTHQRKQFGQPIAHNQLVQGKLADMYTKYRASAAFTYSVARHIDESHENPDIRTQDCAGAILYAGERASEVAADAVQLMGGMGYMNEVPVGRILRDAKLYEIGAGTSEVRRMVIGRAFNKEYKDA
;
A
#
# COMPACT_ATOMS: atom_id res chain seq x y z
N MET A 1 45.98 7.80 -11.14
CA MET A 1 45.41 6.53 -11.65
C MET A 1 44.50 5.95 -10.57
N SER A 2 43.18 6.10 -10.71
CA SER A 2 42.17 5.21 -10.12
C SER A 2 40.83 5.53 -10.76
N SER A 3 40.21 4.50 -11.33
CA SER A 3 39.16 4.50 -12.35
C SER A 3 37.79 5.02 -11.90
N SER A 4 37.16 5.74 -12.82
CA SER A 4 35.75 6.15 -12.87
C SER A 4 34.79 4.96 -12.89
N ASN A 5 33.73 5.01 -12.08
CA ASN A 5 32.56 4.14 -12.20
C ASN A 5 31.55 4.78 -13.17
N GLU A 6 31.74 4.57 -14.47
CA GLU A 6 30.68 4.75 -15.47
C GLU A 6 29.86 3.46 -15.55
N GLN A 7 28.54 3.55 -15.38
CA GLN A 7 27.65 2.45 -15.74
C GLN A 7 27.45 2.45 -17.26
N THR A 8 28.17 1.59 -17.96
CA THR A 8 27.94 1.31 -19.39
C THR A 8 27.03 0.09 -19.57
N ALA A 9 26.23 0.06 -20.64
CA ALA A 9 25.45 -1.11 -21.03
C ALA A 9 26.35 -2.37 -21.19
N PRO A 10 25.83 -3.60 -20.98
CA PRO A 10 26.62 -4.82 -21.10
C PRO A 10 27.18 -4.96 -22.52
N LYS A 11 28.49 -5.23 -22.66
CA LYS A 11 29.09 -5.56 -23.95
C LYS A 11 28.54 -6.90 -24.44
N VAL A 12 27.93 -6.89 -25.61
CA VAL A 12 27.46 -8.08 -26.33
C VAL A 12 28.68 -8.94 -26.69
N GLN A 13 28.73 -10.19 -26.25
CA GLN A 13 29.71 -11.16 -26.74
C GLN A 13 29.24 -11.67 -28.11
N GLU A 14 30.10 -11.55 -29.12
CA GLU A 14 29.90 -12.15 -30.43
C GLU A 14 30.05 -13.67 -30.30
N ASN A 15 28.94 -14.40 -30.37
CA ASN A 15 28.93 -15.85 -30.48
C ASN A 15 28.31 -16.26 -31.82
N THR A 16 29.05 -17.03 -32.60
CA THR A 16 28.88 -17.25 -34.05
C THR A 16 27.87 -18.34 -34.42
N ALA A 17 26.77 -18.49 -33.68
CA ALA A 17 25.69 -19.43 -34.02
C ALA A 17 24.42 -18.68 -34.44
N GLN A 18 23.80 -19.06 -35.56
CA GLN A 18 22.51 -18.54 -36.00
C GLN A 18 21.41 -18.97 -35.02
N HIS A 19 21.19 -18.20 -33.97
CA HIS A 19 20.03 -18.36 -33.09
C HIS A 19 18.84 -17.57 -33.65
N ARG A 20 17.65 -18.19 -33.63
CA ARG A 20 16.37 -17.57 -34.05
C ARG A 20 16.00 -16.34 -33.19
N PHE A 21 16.50 -16.29 -31.96
CA PHE A 21 16.28 -15.22 -30.98
C PHE A 21 17.63 -14.78 -30.39
N ASP A 22 17.69 -13.58 -29.80
CA ASP A 22 18.93 -13.06 -29.20
C ASP A 22 19.51 -14.05 -28.15
N PRO A 23 20.70 -14.62 -28.40
CA PRO A 23 21.31 -15.57 -27.47
C PRO A 23 21.77 -14.91 -26.17
N ASN A 24 22.00 -13.58 -26.16
CA ASN A 24 22.63 -12.86 -25.06
C ASN A 24 21.62 -12.24 -24.07
N PHE A 25 20.33 -12.23 -24.41
CA PHE A 25 19.29 -11.58 -23.60
C PHE A 25 19.22 -12.13 -22.16
N THR A 26 19.28 -13.45 -21.99
CA THR A 26 19.22 -14.09 -20.67
C THR A 26 20.40 -13.68 -19.78
N ASP A 27 21.61 -13.65 -20.33
CA ASP A 27 22.79 -13.26 -19.56
C ASP A 27 22.77 -11.77 -19.22
N ALA A 28 22.23 -10.91 -20.08
CA ALA A 28 22.03 -9.49 -19.76
C ALA A 28 21.12 -9.28 -18.54
N VAL A 29 20.02 -10.04 -18.44
CA VAL A 29 19.11 -9.98 -17.28
C VAL A 29 19.77 -10.50 -16.01
N ILE A 30 20.51 -11.60 -16.09
CA ILE A 30 21.27 -12.15 -14.95
C ILE A 30 22.32 -11.15 -14.46
N ASN A 31 23.03 -10.50 -15.38
CA ASN A 31 24.08 -9.52 -15.08
C ASN A 31 23.55 -8.21 -14.48
N ALA A 32 22.25 -7.92 -14.62
CA ALA A 32 21.62 -6.76 -13.99
C ALA A 32 21.49 -6.88 -12.45
N MET A 33 21.72 -8.07 -11.87
CA MET A 33 21.73 -8.24 -10.42
C MET A 33 22.86 -7.45 -9.76
N GLY A 34 22.51 -6.51 -8.89
CA GLY A 34 23.45 -5.61 -8.21
C GLY A 34 24.45 -6.30 -7.27
N PRO A 35 25.57 -5.65 -6.93
CA PRO A 35 26.67 -6.26 -6.17
C PRO A 35 26.31 -6.66 -4.73
N LYS A 36 25.19 -6.15 -4.19
CA LYS A 36 24.72 -6.46 -2.83
C LYS A 36 23.81 -7.70 -2.76
N THR A 37 23.54 -8.37 -3.88
CA THR A 37 22.73 -9.60 -3.89
C THR A 37 23.44 -10.71 -3.12
N ASP A 38 22.73 -11.35 -2.19
CA ASP A 38 23.24 -12.49 -1.43
C ASP A 38 23.80 -13.57 -2.38
N PRO A 39 24.99 -14.16 -2.11
CA PRO A 39 25.62 -15.10 -3.03
C PRO A 39 24.75 -16.31 -3.36
N ARG A 40 24.01 -16.86 -2.38
CA ARG A 40 23.10 -17.98 -2.63
C ARG A 40 21.90 -17.53 -3.45
N LEU A 41 21.34 -16.36 -3.12
CA LEU A 41 20.24 -15.79 -3.89
C LEU A 41 20.63 -15.55 -5.36
N ARG A 42 21.86 -15.07 -5.61
CA ARG A 42 22.37 -14.88 -6.97
C ARG A 42 22.41 -16.19 -7.75
N VAL A 43 22.87 -17.28 -7.14
CA VAL A 43 22.88 -18.61 -7.78
C VAL A 43 21.46 -19.07 -8.10
N VAL A 44 20.55 -18.98 -7.14
CA VAL A 44 19.16 -19.41 -7.30
C VAL A 44 18.45 -18.60 -8.38
N MET A 45 18.53 -17.27 -8.32
CA MET A 45 17.88 -16.39 -9.30
C MET A 45 18.49 -16.50 -10.69
N SER A 46 19.81 -16.69 -10.81
CA SER A 46 20.44 -16.93 -12.11
C SER A 46 19.91 -18.21 -12.77
N SER A 47 19.75 -19.28 -11.97
CA SER A 47 19.21 -20.54 -12.45
C SER A 47 17.74 -20.39 -12.87
N LEU A 48 16.91 -19.76 -12.02
CA LEU A 48 15.50 -19.53 -12.30
C LEU A 48 15.29 -18.71 -13.57
N ILE A 49 15.99 -17.58 -13.71
CA ILE A 49 15.89 -16.71 -14.89
C ILE A 49 16.24 -17.49 -16.16
N ARG A 50 17.33 -18.28 -16.10
CA ARG A 50 17.77 -19.10 -17.23
C ARG A 50 16.71 -20.12 -17.64
N HIS A 51 16.25 -20.94 -16.71
CA HIS A 51 15.23 -21.96 -17.00
C HIS A 51 13.90 -21.35 -17.44
N LEU A 52 13.49 -20.20 -16.90
CA LEU A 52 12.26 -19.52 -17.31
C LEU A 52 12.36 -18.98 -18.74
N HIS A 53 13.49 -18.35 -19.09
CA HIS A 53 13.74 -17.86 -20.44
C HIS A 53 13.88 -19.02 -21.44
N ASP A 54 14.53 -20.11 -21.04
CA ASP A 54 14.67 -21.32 -21.86
C ASP A 54 13.30 -21.97 -22.12
N PHE A 55 12.47 -22.12 -21.10
CA PHE A 55 11.08 -22.56 -21.24
C PHE A 55 10.28 -21.68 -22.20
N THR A 56 10.38 -20.35 -22.04
CA THR A 56 9.67 -19.38 -22.88
C THR A 56 10.09 -19.50 -24.35
N ARG A 57 11.38 -19.75 -24.61
CA ARG A 57 11.93 -20.01 -25.95
C ARG A 57 11.52 -21.38 -26.49
N GLU A 58 11.53 -22.41 -25.64
CA GLU A 58 11.18 -23.79 -25.98
C GLU A 58 9.74 -23.90 -26.49
N VAL A 59 8.79 -23.25 -25.79
CA VAL A 59 7.37 -23.30 -26.16
C VAL A 59 6.95 -22.16 -27.10
N GLU A 60 7.88 -21.27 -27.46
CA GLU A 60 7.61 -20.03 -28.20
C GLU A 60 6.41 -19.25 -27.62
N LEU A 61 6.44 -19.03 -26.30
CA LEU A 61 5.29 -18.53 -25.53
C LEU A 61 4.69 -17.26 -26.14
N THR A 62 3.40 -17.33 -26.49
CA THR A 62 2.69 -16.18 -27.06
C THR A 62 2.30 -15.16 -25.99
N VAL A 63 1.99 -13.94 -26.41
CA VAL A 63 1.51 -12.87 -25.49
C VAL A 63 0.21 -13.27 -24.79
N ASP A 64 -0.69 -13.96 -25.48
CA ASP A 64 -1.96 -14.40 -24.90
C ASP A 64 -1.77 -15.50 -23.84
N GLU A 65 -0.89 -16.47 -24.11
CA GLU A 65 -0.52 -17.51 -23.14
C GLU A 65 0.23 -16.92 -21.95
N TRP A 66 1.13 -15.97 -22.18
CA TRP A 66 1.79 -15.23 -21.11
C TRP A 66 0.77 -14.49 -20.23
N MET A 67 -0.18 -13.77 -20.83
CA MET A 67 -1.22 -13.06 -20.09
C MET A 67 -2.16 -14.01 -19.36
N ALA A 68 -2.44 -15.21 -19.91
CA ALA A 68 -3.16 -16.27 -19.21
C ALA A 68 -2.38 -16.77 -17.99
N GLY A 69 -1.07 -16.98 -18.13
CA GLY A 69 -0.17 -17.31 -17.03
C GLY A 69 -0.13 -16.24 -15.94
N VAL A 70 -0.06 -14.95 -16.31
CA VAL A 70 -0.13 -13.82 -15.34
C VAL A 70 -1.46 -13.83 -14.58
N LYS A 71 -2.59 -14.04 -15.27
CA LYS A 71 -3.90 -14.17 -14.63
C LYS A 71 -3.94 -15.36 -13.67
N PHE A 72 -3.33 -16.48 -14.04
CA PHE A 72 -3.24 -17.66 -13.19
C PHE A 72 -2.38 -17.41 -11.93
N VAL A 73 -1.23 -16.73 -12.05
CA VAL A 73 -0.40 -16.33 -10.90
C VAL A 73 -1.17 -15.36 -9.98
N ASN A 74 -1.92 -14.42 -10.54
CA ASN A 74 -2.78 -13.53 -9.75
C ASN A 74 -3.88 -14.31 -9.01
N LEU A 75 -4.47 -15.34 -9.64
CA LEU A 75 -5.47 -16.20 -9.01
C LEU A 75 -4.91 -16.94 -7.79
N ILE A 76 -3.65 -17.37 -7.83
CA ILE A 76 -2.96 -17.97 -6.67
C ILE A 76 -2.95 -16.98 -5.50
N GLY A 77 -2.58 -15.72 -5.76
CA GLY A 77 -2.58 -14.66 -4.74
C GLY A 77 -3.98 -14.33 -4.21
N GLN A 78 -4.97 -14.21 -5.10
CA GLN A 78 -6.36 -13.89 -4.76
C GLN A 78 -7.08 -14.98 -3.97
N THR A 79 -6.72 -16.24 -4.23
CA THR A 79 -7.32 -17.40 -3.55
C THR A 79 -6.60 -17.71 -2.22
N SER A 80 -5.38 -17.21 -2.04
CA SER A 80 -4.62 -17.43 -0.81
C SER A 80 -5.21 -16.65 0.37
N THR A 81 -5.40 -17.34 1.49
CA THR A 81 -5.83 -16.77 2.78
C THR A 81 -4.84 -17.19 3.88
N PRO A 82 -4.90 -16.62 5.10
CA PRO A 82 -4.03 -17.04 6.20
C PRO A 82 -4.13 -18.51 6.58
N THR A 83 -5.23 -19.19 6.23
CA THR A 83 -5.45 -20.63 6.49
C THR A 83 -5.42 -21.47 5.21
N ARG A 84 -5.24 -20.85 4.03
CA ARG A 84 -5.22 -21.48 2.71
C ARG A 84 -4.09 -20.87 1.89
N ASN A 85 -2.92 -21.51 1.85
CA ASN A 85 -1.83 -21.04 1.01
C ASN A 85 -1.87 -21.73 -0.36
N GLU A 86 -2.40 -21.06 -1.38
CA GLU A 86 -2.50 -21.65 -2.71
C GLU A 86 -1.14 -21.73 -3.40
N ALA A 87 -0.20 -20.83 -3.09
CA ALA A 87 1.15 -20.92 -3.67
C ALA A 87 1.87 -22.20 -3.19
N HIS A 88 1.69 -22.58 -1.93
CA HIS A 88 2.19 -23.85 -1.39
C HIS A 88 1.48 -25.04 -2.07
N ARG A 89 0.15 -25.04 -2.17
CA ARG A 89 -0.57 -26.14 -2.86
C ARG A 89 -0.17 -26.30 -4.32
N MET A 90 0.11 -25.19 -5.00
CA MET A 90 0.58 -25.22 -6.38
C MET A 90 1.97 -25.86 -6.48
N SER A 91 2.86 -25.71 -5.49
CA SER A 91 4.13 -26.46 -5.49
C SER A 91 3.91 -27.96 -5.35
N ASP A 92 2.90 -28.38 -4.59
CA ASP A 92 2.56 -29.80 -4.40
C ASP A 92 2.00 -30.39 -5.71
N VAL A 93 1.04 -29.72 -6.34
CA VAL A 93 0.39 -30.16 -7.59
C VAL A 93 1.32 -30.16 -8.79
N LEU A 94 2.38 -29.35 -8.76
CA LEU A 94 3.42 -29.35 -9.79
C LEU A 94 4.61 -30.29 -9.47
N GLY A 95 4.58 -30.97 -8.32
CA GLY A 95 5.63 -31.91 -7.87
C GLY A 95 6.93 -31.25 -7.43
N LEU A 96 6.97 -29.92 -7.32
CA LEU A 96 8.16 -29.19 -6.87
C LEU A 96 8.49 -29.53 -5.41
N GLU A 97 7.46 -29.65 -4.59
CA GLU A 97 7.58 -29.93 -3.16
C GLU A 97 8.21 -31.31 -2.90
N SER A 98 7.70 -32.35 -3.56
CA SER A 98 8.25 -33.72 -3.51
C SER A 98 9.69 -33.79 -4.02
N LEU A 99 10.01 -33.03 -5.07
CA LEU A 99 11.39 -32.95 -5.59
C LEU A 99 12.33 -32.25 -4.60
N VAL A 100 11.88 -31.17 -3.94
CA VAL A 100 12.66 -30.49 -2.90
C VAL A 100 12.89 -31.42 -1.71
N ASP A 101 11.88 -32.19 -1.30
CA ASP A 101 12.02 -33.21 -0.27
C ASP A 101 13.03 -34.29 -0.65
N GLU A 102 12.97 -34.81 -1.88
CA GLU A 102 13.95 -35.77 -2.40
C GLU A 102 15.37 -35.19 -2.32
N ILE A 103 15.59 -33.96 -2.82
CA ILE A 103 16.91 -33.31 -2.79
C ILE A 103 17.41 -33.13 -1.35
N ALA A 104 16.52 -32.78 -0.42
CA ALA A 104 16.88 -32.52 0.98
C ALA A 104 17.22 -33.79 1.77
N HIS A 105 16.62 -34.93 1.40
CA HIS A 105 16.69 -36.17 2.18
C HIS A 105 17.33 -37.36 1.45
N LYS A 106 17.73 -37.21 0.18
CA LYS A 106 18.46 -38.25 -0.55
C LYS A 106 19.77 -38.58 0.17
N HIS A 107 19.79 -39.77 0.76
CA HIS A 107 20.92 -40.25 1.54
C HIS A 107 21.18 -41.71 1.20
N VAL A 108 22.34 -41.97 0.62
CA VAL A 108 22.80 -43.32 0.29
C VAL A 108 24.04 -43.58 1.12
N ASN A 109 24.02 -44.60 1.96
CA ASN A 109 25.22 -45.01 2.70
C ASN A 109 26.21 -45.74 1.78
N GLU A 110 27.43 -46.04 2.25
CA GLU A 110 28.48 -46.70 1.44
C GLU A 110 28.07 -48.09 0.91
N SER A 111 27.08 -48.73 1.55
CA SER A 111 26.49 -50.01 1.14
C SER A 111 25.32 -49.90 0.16
N GLY A 112 24.90 -48.69 -0.21
CA GLY A 112 23.77 -48.46 -1.12
C GLY A 112 22.39 -48.52 -0.45
N GLU A 113 22.32 -48.60 0.88
CA GLU A 113 21.06 -48.57 1.62
C GLU A 113 20.63 -47.14 1.96
N GLU A 114 19.33 -46.91 1.95
CA GLU A 114 18.70 -45.62 2.23
C GLU A 114 17.94 -45.66 3.56
N PRO A 115 17.87 -44.53 4.31
CA PRO A 115 16.94 -44.41 5.43
C PRO A 115 15.49 -44.51 4.95
N THR A 116 14.54 -44.59 5.86
CA THR A 116 13.12 -44.53 5.49
C THR A 116 12.84 -43.26 4.69
N SER A 117 12.14 -43.39 3.55
CA SER A 117 11.81 -42.24 2.70
C SER A 117 11.07 -41.16 3.47
N SER A 118 11.51 -39.92 3.27
CA SER A 118 10.81 -38.75 3.78
C SER A 118 9.62 -38.36 2.89
N SER A 119 8.78 -37.51 3.45
CA SER A 119 7.79 -36.68 2.78
C SER A 119 7.68 -35.38 3.59
N ILE A 120 7.15 -34.31 3.03
CA ILE A 120 6.98 -33.09 3.81
C ILE A 120 5.98 -33.25 4.95
N LEU A 121 6.09 -32.34 5.90
CA LEU A 121 5.23 -32.22 7.07
C LEU A 121 3.74 -32.07 6.76
N GLY A 122 3.41 -31.50 5.61
CA GLY A 122 2.03 -31.18 5.26
C GLY A 122 1.40 -30.09 6.15
N PRO A 123 0.30 -29.48 5.71
CA PRO A 123 -0.30 -28.32 6.37
C PRO A 123 -1.09 -28.66 7.65
N PHE A 124 -1.32 -29.95 7.93
CA PHE A 124 -2.23 -30.39 8.99
C PHE A 124 -1.51 -30.94 10.21
N TRP A 125 -0.18 -30.88 10.29
CA TRP A 125 0.54 -31.21 11.51
C TRP A 125 0.24 -30.19 12.62
N SER A 126 0.14 -30.68 13.86
CA SER A 126 -0.12 -29.86 15.04
C SER A 126 1.00 -30.05 16.06
N PRO A 127 1.72 -28.99 16.47
CA PRO A 127 2.72 -29.10 17.53
C PRO A 127 2.12 -29.50 18.88
N ASN A 128 0.80 -29.27 19.05
CA ASN A 128 0.06 -29.52 20.28
C ASN A 128 -0.45 -30.96 20.42
N ALA A 129 -0.09 -31.87 19.51
CA ALA A 129 -0.43 -33.28 19.64
C ALA A 129 0.10 -33.84 20.99
N PRO A 130 -0.75 -34.52 21.78
CA PRO A 130 -0.40 -34.95 23.13
C PRO A 130 0.53 -36.15 23.11
N PHE A 131 1.41 -36.25 24.11
CA PHE A 131 2.08 -37.51 24.41
C PHE A 131 1.05 -38.50 24.97
N ARG A 132 1.10 -39.74 24.47
CA ARG A 132 0.24 -40.84 24.87
C ARG A 132 1.10 -42.05 25.25
N GLU A 133 0.55 -42.92 26.09
CA GLU A 133 1.24 -44.14 26.49
C GLU A 133 1.37 -45.10 25.31
N ASN A 134 2.52 -45.76 25.19
CA ASN A 134 2.74 -46.80 24.19
C ASN A 134 1.74 -47.94 24.42
N GLY A 135 0.99 -48.32 23.40
CA GLY A 135 -0.14 -49.25 23.47
C GLY A 135 -1.51 -48.64 23.70
N SER A 136 -1.61 -47.32 23.79
CA SER A 136 -2.89 -46.61 23.83
C SER A 136 -3.46 -46.31 22.43
N THR A 137 -4.51 -45.50 22.36
CA THR A 137 -5.22 -45.17 21.11
C THR A 137 -5.12 -43.68 20.80
N ILE A 138 -5.03 -43.34 19.50
CA ILE A 138 -5.23 -41.97 19.03
C ILE A 138 -6.70 -41.67 18.69
N ILE A 139 -7.56 -42.69 18.64
CA ILE A 139 -9.01 -42.54 18.39
C ILE A 139 -9.65 -42.04 19.68
N GLN A 140 -10.10 -40.79 19.70
CA GLN A 140 -10.83 -40.20 20.82
C GLN A 140 -12.33 -40.22 20.54
N ASP A 141 -12.70 -39.86 19.31
CA ASP A 141 -14.08 -39.83 18.83
C ASP A 141 -14.26 -40.88 17.75
N PRO A 142 -14.92 -42.02 18.06
CA PRO A 142 -15.11 -43.09 17.10
C PRO A 142 -16.00 -42.67 15.92
N ALA A 143 -15.54 -42.94 14.70
CA ALA A 143 -16.32 -42.73 13.49
C ALA A 143 -17.02 -44.04 13.04
N PRO A 144 -18.27 -44.00 12.53
CA PRO A 144 -19.05 -45.20 12.20
C PRO A 144 -18.38 -46.17 11.23
N ASN A 145 -17.58 -45.67 10.28
CA ASN A 145 -16.91 -46.46 9.24
C ASN A 145 -15.42 -46.68 9.51
N GLY A 146 -14.92 -46.31 10.69
CA GLY A 146 -13.51 -46.44 11.03
C GLY A 146 -13.09 -47.90 11.24
N GLN A 147 -12.07 -48.35 10.51
CA GLN A 147 -11.49 -49.69 10.69
C GLN A 147 -10.30 -49.59 11.65
N VAL A 148 -10.55 -49.91 12.93
CA VAL A 148 -9.51 -49.85 13.96
C VAL A 148 -8.36 -50.78 13.60
N THR A 149 -7.15 -50.23 13.58
CA THR A 149 -5.91 -50.90 13.21
C THR A 149 -4.93 -50.81 14.37
N LEU A 150 -4.33 -51.94 14.74
CA LEU A 150 -3.17 -51.97 15.61
C LEU A 150 -1.93 -51.71 14.75
N MET A 151 -1.30 -50.56 14.94
CA MET A 151 -0.06 -50.21 14.25
C MET A 151 1.12 -50.42 15.19
N HIS A 152 2.17 -51.11 14.73
CA HIS A 152 3.37 -51.37 15.51
C HIS A 152 4.62 -51.50 14.64
N GLY A 153 5.80 -51.41 15.27
CA GLY A 153 7.07 -51.59 14.58
C GLY A 153 8.28 -51.26 15.44
N VAL A 154 9.45 -51.28 14.81
CA VAL A 154 10.76 -50.99 15.45
C VAL A 154 11.44 -49.81 14.76
N ILE A 155 12.02 -48.90 15.56
CA ILE A 155 12.85 -47.80 15.08
C ILE A 155 14.32 -48.17 15.27
N THR A 156 15.08 -48.16 14.17
CA THR A 156 16.48 -48.63 14.13
C THR A 156 17.40 -47.59 13.49
N ASP A 157 18.68 -47.65 13.87
CA ASP A 157 19.75 -46.90 13.23
C ASP A 157 20.11 -47.54 11.87
N LEU A 158 20.24 -46.69 10.83
CA LEU A 158 20.49 -47.13 9.46
C LEU A 158 21.78 -47.95 9.32
N ASP A 159 22.86 -47.54 9.99
CA ASP A 159 24.20 -48.08 9.77
C ASP A 159 24.49 -49.25 10.72
N THR A 160 24.16 -49.09 12.01
CA THR A 160 24.42 -50.08 13.06
C THR A 160 23.33 -51.14 13.19
N LYS A 161 22.15 -50.90 12.61
CA LYS A 161 20.94 -51.73 12.72
C LYS A 161 20.42 -51.93 14.16
N LYS A 162 20.98 -51.19 15.13
CA LYS A 162 20.57 -51.27 16.53
C LYS A 162 19.23 -50.55 16.74
N PRO A 163 18.36 -51.02 17.64
CA PRO A 163 17.18 -50.28 18.03
C PRO A 163 17.53 -48.94 18.67
N ILE A 164 16.62 -47.97 18.56
CA ILE A 164 16.77 -46.62 19.13
C ILE A 164 15.77 -46.42 20.27
N PRO A 165 16.18 -46.64 21.54
CA PRO A 165 15.33 -46.43 22.70
C PRO A 165 14.86 -44.98 22.82
N GLY A 166 13.61 -44.80 23.26
CA GLY A 166 13.06 -43.46 23.55
C GLY A 166 12.81 -42.57 22.33
N ALA A 167 13.02 -43.08 21.10
CA ALA A 167 12.61 -42.41 19.87
C ALA A 167 11.11 -42.08 19.91
N VAL A 168 10.75 -40.89 19.41
CA VAL A 168 9.38 -40.39 19.42
C VAL A 168 8.77 -40.57 18.04
N ILE A 169 7.60 -41.21 17.99
CA ILE A 169 6.72 -41.25 16.82
C ILE A 169 5.53 -40.32 17.04
N ASP A 170 5.45 -39.26 16.25
CA ASP A 170 4.35 -38.30 16.18
C ASP A 170 3.46 -38.68 15.00
N ILE A 171 2.20 -39.02 15.25
CA ILE A 171 1.25 -39.49 14.25
C ILE A 171 0.04 -38.56 14.16
N TRP A 172 -0.42 -38.31 12.93
CA TRP A 172 -1.71 -37.69 12.66
C TRP A 172 -2.33 -38.25 11.39
N GLN A 173 -3.66 -38.35 11.37
CA GLN A 173 -4.41 -38.79 10.20
C GLN A 173 -5.81 -38.20 10.18
N ALA A 174 -6.45 -38.22 9.00
CA ALA A 174 -7.86 -37.90 8.87
C ALA A 174 -8.74 -39.01 9.49
N SER A 175 -9.95 -38.62 9.89
CA SER A 175 -10.99 -39.57 10.31
C SER A 175 -11.54 -40.35 9.12
N ALA A 176 -12.38 -41.35 9.40
CA ALA A 176 -12.96 -42.23 8.38
C ALA A 176 -13.82 -41.48 7.35
N ASN A 177 -14.23 -40.24 7.64
CA ASN A 177 -14.94 -39.34 6.73
C ASN A 177 -14.01 -38.46 5.86
N GLY A 178 -12.69 -38.67 5.93
CA GLY A 178 -11.69 -37.91 5.17
C GLY A 178 -11.40 -36.51 5.71
N LYS A 179 -11.88 -36.17 6.93
CA LYS A 179 -11.67 -34.87 7.56
C LYS A 179 -10.80 -34.98 8.81
N TYR A 180 -9.92 -34.00 9.00
CA TYR A 180 -9.19 -33.80 10.25
C TYR A 180 -10.09 -33.16 11.31
N ASP A 181 -9.71 -33.30 12.58
CA ASP A 181 -10.39 -32.74 13.76
C ASP A 181 -10.84 -31.28 13.58
N PHE A 182 -9.95 -30.39 13.12
CA PHE A 182 -10.28 -28.98 12.95
C PHE A 182 -11.25 -28.69 11.77
N GLN A 183 -11.40 -29.62 10.83
CA GLN A 183 -12.32 -29.51 9.69
C GLN A 183 -13.72 -30.04 10.02
N ASP A 184 -13.88 -30.69 11.17
CA ASP A 184 -15.10 -31.35 11.60
C ASP A 184 -15.30 -31.22 13.13
N PRO A 185 -15.29 -29.98 13.66
CA PRO A 185 -15.34 -29.74 15.11
C PRO A 185 -16.66 -30.16 15.77
N GLU A 186 -17.70 -30.41 14.96
CA GLU A 186 -19.00 -30.89 15.43
C GLU A 186 -18.98 -32.39 15.81
N ASN A 187 -18.09 -33.17 15.18
CA ASN A 187 -18.01 -34.62 15.36
C ASN A 187 -16.65 -35.09 15.91
N GLN A 188 -15.66 -34.21 16.00
CA GLN A 188 -14.31 -34.54 16.46
C GLN A 188 -13.82 -33.52 17.49
N THR A 189 -13.39 -34.02 18.64
CA THR A 189 -12.69 -33.24 19.66
C THR A 189 -11.29 -32.85 19.18
N PRO A 190 -10.74 -31.71 19.66
CA PRO A 190 -9.39 -31.31 19.30
C PRO A 190 -8.36 -32.40 19.64
N ASN A 191 -7.46 -32.68 18.68
CA ASN A 191 -6.48 -33.78 18.72
C ASN A 191 -7.05 -35.20 18.64
N ASN A 192 -8.28 -35.37 18.15
CA ASN A 192 -8.72 -36.68 17.67
C ASN A 192 -7.80 -37.17 16.54
N LEU A 193 -7.41 -38.44 16.59
CA LEU A 193 -6.49 -39.08 15.63
C LEU A 193 -5.10 -38.43 15.55
N ARG A 194 -4.64 -37.88 16.67
CA ARG A 194 -3.28 -37.34 16.84
C ARG A 194 -2.64 -37.88 18.13
N GLY A 195 -1.33 -38.12 18.09
CA GLY A 195 -0.59 -38.51 19.29
C GLY A 195 0.91 -38.67 19.08
N LYS A 196 1.66 -38.53 20.17
CA LYS A 196 3.11 -38.78 20.24
C LYS A 196 3.38 -39.95 21.17
N PHE A 197 4.17 -40.92 20.71
CA PHE A 197 4.51 -42.12 21.48
C PHE A 197 6.02 -42.25 21.59
N ARG A 198 6.50 -42.70 22.75
CA ARG A 198 7.91 -43.03 22.97
C ARG A 198 8.13 -44.52 22.82
N CYS A 199 9.14 -44.90 22.06
CA CYS A 199 9.56 -46.28 21.92
C CYS A 199 10.10 -46.82 23.25
N ASN A 200 9.94 -48.13 23.48
CA ASN A 200 10.51 -48.81 24.63
C ASN A 200 12.04 -49.03 24.48
N GLU A 201 12.65 -49.76 25.43
CA GLU A 201 14.09 -50.07 25.43
C GLU A 201 14.55 -50.89 24.21
N GLU A 202 13.64 -51.57 23.55
CA GLU A 202 13.90 -52.35 22.33
C GLU A 202 13.59 -51.53 21.05
N GLY A 203 13.35 -50.22 21.17
CA GLY A 203 12.99 -49.35 20.05
C GLY A 203 11.59 -49.65 19.47
N LYS A 204 10.74 -50.41 20.16
CA LYS A 204 9.39 -50.79 19.72
C LYS A 204 8.34 -49.74 20.07
N TYR A 205 7.42 -49.52 19.15
CA TYR A 205 6.20 -48.74 19.35
C TYR A 205 4.97 -49.54 18.93
N TRP A 206 3.83 -49.28 19.56
CA TRP A 206 2.53 -49.80 19.15
C TRP A 206 1.40 -48.88 19.64
N PHE A 207 0.33 -48.73 18.85
CA PHE A 207 -0.87 -47.97 19.22
C PHE A 207 -2.04 -48.29 18.29
N TYR A 208 -3.26 -47.89 18.66
CA TYR A 208 -4.45 -48.07 17.85
C TYR A 208 -4.80 -46.81 17.05
N CYS A 209 -4.98 -46.95 15.73
CA CYS A 209 -5.37 -45.91 14.77
C CYS A 209 -6.47 -46.43 13.83
N TYR A 210 -6.82 -45.69 12.77
CA TYR A 210 -7.68 -46.22 11.70
C TYR A 210 -6.88 -46.57 10.44
N LYS A 211 -7.33 -47.58 9.68
CA LYS A 211 -6.97 -47.67 8.26
C LYS A 211 -7.37 -46.34 7.59
N PRO A 212 -6.44 -45.66 6.91
CA PRO A 212 -6.71 -44.32 6.42
C PRO A 212 -7.72 -44.33 5.27
N THR A 213 -8.34 -43.18 5.02
CA THR A 213 -9.30 -42.99 3.92
C THR A 213 -8.80 -41.91 2.97
N ALA A 214 -8.95 -42.13 1.65
CA ALA A 214 -8.66 -41.13 0.63
C ALA A 214 -9.58 -39.90 0.77
N TYR A 215 -9.09 -38.73 0.39
CA TYR A 215 -9.87 -37.50 0.45
C TYR A 215 -9.56 -36.58 -0.74
N SER A 216 -10.47 -35.67 -1.04
CA SER A 216 -10.29 -34.72 -2.14
C SER A 216 -9.54 -33.48 -1.67
N LEU A 217 -8.60 -33.01 -2.48
CA LEU A 217 -8.14 -31.63 -2.43
C LEU A 217 -9.28 -30.68 -2.82
N PRO A 218 -9.23 -29.40 -2.39
CA PRO A 218 -10.19 -28.40 -2.84
C PRO A 218 -10.18 -28.26 -4.37
N THR A 219 -11.36 -28.33 -4.98
CA THR A 219 -11.58 -28.24 -6.43
C THR A 219 -11.90 -26.83 -6.90
N ASP A 220 -11.87 -25.86 -5.99
CA ASP A 220 -12.00 -24.44 -6.23
C ASP A 220 -10.62 -23.75 -6.22
N GLY A 221 -10.58 -22.47 -6.57
CA GLY A 221 -9.33 -21.71 -6.52
C GLY A 221 -8.33 -22.04 -7.63
N ALA A 222 -7.06 -21.70 -7.41
CA ALA A 222 -6.01 -21.88 -8.42
C ALA A 222 -5.67 -23.36 -8.65
N ALA A 223 -5.54 -24.13 -7.57
CA ALA A 223 -5.31 -25.59 -7.68
C ALA A 223 -6.48 -26.28 -8.39
N GLY A 224 -7.72 -25.94 -8.04
CA GLY A 224 -8.92 -26.44 -8.72
C GLY A 224 -8.98 -26.10 -10.21
N ALA A 225 -8.64 -24.85 -10.56
CA ALA A 225 -8.55 -24.42 -11.95
C ALA A 225 -7.46 -25.20 -12.72
N LEU A 226 -6.32 -25.49 -12.09
CA LEU A 226 -5.26 -26.29 -12.71
C LEU A 226 -5.68 -27.75 -12.89
N PHE A 227 -6.33 -28.38 -11.90
CA PHE A 227 -6.86 -29.73 -12.04
C PHE A 227 -7.78 -29.85 -13.24
N LYS A 228 -8.69 -28.88 -13.40
CA LYS A 228 -9.59 -28.83 -14.54
C LYS A 228 -8.86 -28.60 -15.87
N ALA A 229 -7.86 -27.73 -15.89
CA ALA A 229 -7.11 -27.43 -17.11
C ALA A 229 -6.22 -28.59 -17.56
N LEU A 230 -5.69 -29.38 -16.62
CA LEU A 230 -4.85 -30.54 -16.88
C LEU A 230 -5.62 -31.86 -16.94
N ASP A 231 -6.95 -31.84 -16.79
CA ASP A 231 -7.81 -33.03 -16.68
C ASP A 231 -7.33 -34.03 -15.62
N ARG A 232 -6.97 -33.51 -14.44
CA ARG A 232 -6.50 -34.30 -13.28
C ARG A 232 -7.57 -34.42 -12.21
N HIS A 233 -7.67 -35.59 -11.58
CA HIS A 233 -8.54 -35.75 -10.42
C HIS A 233 -7.95 -35.05 -9.17
N PRO A 234 -8.78 -34.60 -8.22
CA PRO A 234 -8.30 -33.93 -7.01
C PRO A 234 -7.98 -34.88 -5.84
N MET A 235 -8.11 -36.20 -6.04
CA MET A 235 -8.03 -37.17 -4.94
C MET A 235 -6.60 -37.38 -4.46
N ARG A 236 -6.43 -37.36 -3.13
CA ARG A 236 -5.24 -37.82 -2.41
C ARG A 236 -5.45 -39.28 -2.01
N PRO A 237 -4.45 -40.16 -2.22
CA PRO A 237 -4.51 -41.53 -1.72
C PRO A 237 -4.71 -41.56 -0.21
N ALA A 238 -5.36 -42.59 0.31
CA ALA A 238 -5.43 -42.82 1.75
C ALA A 238 -4.03 -42.85 2.37
N HIS A 239 -3.80 -42.12 3.46
CA HIS A 239 -2.49 -42.13 4.14
C HIS A 239 -2.53 -41.83 5.63
N ILE A 240 -1.48 -42.27 6.31
CA ILE A 240 -1.14 -41.91 7.69
C ILE A 240 0.13 -41.06 7.65
N HIS A 241 0.15 -39.94 8.36
CA HIS A 241 1.36 -39.15 8.51
C HIS A 241 2.12 -39.53 9.78
N LEU A 242 3.46 -39.56 9.66
CA LEU A 242 4.36 -39.84 10.77
C LEU A 242 5.51 -38.83 10.77
N MET A 243 5.93 -38.41 11.96
CA MET A 243 7.21 -37.76 12.19
C MET A 243 7.96 -38.51 13.27
N ILE A 244 9.18 -38.95 12.96
CA ILE A 244 10.04 -39.69 13.86
C ILE A 244 11.23 -38.83 14.25
N THR A 245 11.45 -38.69 15.55
CA THR A 245 12.58 -37.92 16.10
C THR A 245 13.30 -38.72 17.18
N ALA A 246 14.63 -38.64 17.18
CA ALA A 246 15.49 -39.19 18.22
C ALA A 246 16.74 -38.30 18.37
N GLU A 247 17.25 -38.21 19.59
CA GLU A 247 18.48 -37.45 19.87
C GLU A 247 19.66 -38.05 19.12
N GLY A 248 20.47 -37.22 18.46
CA GLY A 248 21.59 -37.67 17.62
C GLY A 248 21.21 -38.12 16.20
N TYR A 249 19.91 -38.18 15.85
CA TYR A 249 19.44 -38.63 14.53
C TYR A 249 18.82 -37.50 13.70
N LYS A 250 18.88 -37.64 12.37
CA LYS A 250 18.11 -36.80 11.45
C LYS A 250 16.62 -37.15 11.61
N PRO A 251 15.73 -36.17 11.85
CA PRO A 251 14.32 -36.45 11.93
C PRO A 251 13.80 -36.85 10.54
N VAL A 252 12.85 -37.78 10.49
CA VAL A 252 12.15 -38.14 9.25
C VAL A 252 10.68 -37.80 9.43
N THR A 253 10.13 -37.04 8.49
CA THR A 253 8.69 -36.91 8.33
C THR A 253 8.30 -37.73 7.12
N THR A 254 7.21 -38.49 7.18
CA THR A 254 6.83 -39.42 6.11
C THR A 254 5.33 -39.67 6.10
N GLN A 255 4.85 -40.30 5.04
CA GLN A 255 3.47 -40.69 4.84
C GLN A 255 3.43 -42.13 4.35
N ILE A 256 2.58 -42.97 4.94
CA ILE A 256 2.42 -44.36 4.52
C ILE A 256 1.05 -44.58 3.90
N TYR A 257 0.99 -45.40 2.87
CA TYR A 257 -0.16 -45.53 1.98
C TYR A 257 -0.59 -47.00 1.86
N PRO A 258 -1.89 -47.34 2.03
CA PRO A 258 -2.38 -48.67 1.73
C PRO A 258 -2.15 -48.99 0.24
N ARG A 259 -1.48 -50.10 -0.05
CA ARG A 259 -1.20 -50.53 -1.43
C ARG A 259 -2.47 -50.79 -2.24
N ASP A 260 -3.58 -51.09 -1.58
CA ASP A 260 -4.88 -51.35 -2.18
C ASP A 260 -5.71 -50.08 -2.47
N ASP A 261 -5.21 -48.89 -2.13
CA ASP A 261 -5.91 -47.64 -2.44
C ASP A 261 -5.81 -47.29 -3.95
N PRO A 262 -6.94 -46.95 -4.61
CA PRO A 262 -6.96 -46.78 -6.06
C PRO A 262 -6.16 -45.56 -6.57
N TYR A 263 -5.81 -44.61 -5.69
CA TYR A 263 -5.14 -43.37 -6.11
C TYR A 263 -3.62 -43.43 -5.99
N VAL A 264 -3.03 -44.50 -5.41
CA VAL A 264 -1.58 -44.58 -5.17
C VAL A 264 -0.74 -44.55 -6.46
N THR A 265 -1.31 -44.99 -7.58
CA THR A 265 -0.63 -45.00 -8.89
C THR A 265 -0.72 -43.67 -9.62
N ASN A 266 -1.60 -42.77 -9.18
CA ASN A 266 -1.83 -41.45 -9.81
C ASN A 266 -2.04 -40.38 -8.74
N ASP A 267 -1.08 -40.29 -7.82
CA ASP A 267 -1.14 -39.31 -6.75
C ASP A 267 -1.01 -37.87 -7.28
N THR A 268 -2.06 -37.08 -7.04
CA THR A 268 -2.19 -35.68 -7.46
C THR A 268 -1.08 -34.75 -6.95
N VAL A 269 -0.35 -35.13 -5.89
CA VAL A 269 0.77 -34.33 -5.32
C VAL A 269 2.10 -35.09 -5.30
N PHE A 270 2.20 -36.23 -5.99
CA PHE A 270 3.48 -36.93 -6.21
C PHE A 270 4.25 -37.30 -4.92
N ALA A 271 3.55 -37.60 -3.83
CA ALA A 271 4.15 -37.95 -2.53
C ALA A 271 4.34 -39.47 -2.34
N VAL A 272 3.62 -40.30 -3.11
CA VAL A 272 3.74 -41.76 -3.03
C VAL A 272 5.10 -42.23 -3.53
N LYS A 273 5.79 -43.01 -2.69
CA LYS A 273 7.04 -43.71 -3.01
C LYS A 273 6.86 -45.21 -2.77
N ASP A 274 7.56 -46.03 -3.53
CA ASP A 274 7.38 -47.49 -3.50
C ASP A 274 7.60 -48.11 -2.11
N ASP A 275 8.57 -47.58 -1.34
CA ASP A 275 8.89 -48.05 0.01
C ASP A 275 7.90 -47.59 1.09
N LEU A 276 7.00 -46.66 0.75
CA LEU A 276 5.96 -46.13 1.64
C LEU A 276 4.59 -46.82 1.45
N LEU A 277 4.49 -47.72 0.46
CA LEU A 277 3.32 -48.56 0.25
C LEU A 277 3.32 -49.71 1.27
N ILE A 278 2.22 -49.86 2.00
CA ILE A 278 2.05 -50.82 3.09
C ILE A 278 0.79 -51.66 2.90
N ASP A 279 0.76 -52.82 3.55
CA ASP A 279 -0.38 -53.74 3.54
C ASP A 279 -1.00 -53.83 4.94
N PHE A 280 -2.33 -53.93 5.00
CA PHE A 280 -3.09 -54.08 6.23
C PHE A 280 -3.63 -55.51 6.30
N PHE A 281 -3.33 -56.22 7.38
CA PHE A 281 -3.73 -57.62 7.56
C PHE A 281 -4.84 -57.74 8.59
N PRO A 282 -5.66 -58.81 8.58
CA PRO A 282 -6.58 -59.10 9.70
C PRO A 282 -5.81 -59.22 11.02
N SER A 283 -6.35 -58.64 12.10
CA SER A 283 -5.72 -58.71 13.42
C SER A 283 -6.36 -59.76 14.31
N ASP A 284 -5.54 -60.44 15.12
CA ASP A 284 -5.99 -61.30 16.22
C ASP A 284 -6.21 -60.53 17.54
N ASP A 285 -5.90 -59.22 17.57
CA ASP A 285 -6.12 -58.36 18.74
C ASP A 285 -7.62 -58.05 18.92
N PRO A 286 -8.21 -58.27 20.11
CA PRO A 286 -9.64 -58.07 20.32
C PRO A 286 -10.13 -56.61 20.18
N LYS A 287 -9.21 -55.63 20.16
CA LYS A 287 -9.49 -54.20 20.01
C LYS A 287 -9.27 -53.69 18.58
N ALA A 288 -8.67 -54.48 17.68
CA ALA A 288 -8.38 -54.07 16.31
C ALA A 288 -8.98 -55.05 15.30
N LYS A 289 -9.47 -54.52 14.17
CA LYS A 289 -9.87 -55.35 13.03
C LYS A 289 -8.69 -55.67 12.12
N LEU A 290 -7.70 -54.78 12.10
CA LEU A 290 -6.55 -54.83 11.22
C LEU A 290 -5.25 -54.65 11.99
N ASP A 291 -4.18 -55.18 11.44
CA ASP A 291 -2.82 -55.08 11.94
C ASP A 291 -1.93 -54.44 10.86
N LEU A 292 -1.03 -53.56 11.30
CA LEU A 292 -0.08 -52.86 10.46
C LEU A 292 1.31 -52.87 11.10
N THR A 293 2.27 -53.52 10.45
CA THR A 293 3.68 -53.47 10.83
C THR A 293 4.43 -52.43 10.00
N TYR A 294 5.09 -51.47 10.63
CA TYR A 294 5.91 -50.47 9.93
C TYR A 294 7.23 -50.18 10.66
N ASN A 295 8.36 -50.57 10.08
CA ASN A 295 9.68 -50.34 10.66
C ASN A 295 10.30 -49.06 10.10
N VAL A 296 10.97 -48.28 10.97
CA VAL A 296 11.59 -47.01 10.60
C VAL A 296 13.11 -47.09 10.75
N ARG A 297 13.83 -46.61 9.74
CA ARG A 297 15.30 -46.52 9.73
C ARG A 297 15.72 -45.05 9.78
N LEU A 298 16.45 -44.64 10.82
CA LEU A 298 16.95 -43.28 10.99
C LEU A 298 18.44 -43.19 10.68
N ALA A 299 18.86 -42.10 10.02
CA ALA A 299 20.27 -41.79 9.79
C ALA A 299 20.84 -40.93 10.93
N SER A 300 22.08 -41.20 11.34
CA SER A 300 22.81 -40.40 12.33
C SER A 300 23.09 -38.96 11.83
N ARG A 301 23.18 -37.98 12.75
CA ARG A 301 23.62 -36.61 12.47
C ARG A 301 25.15 -36.47 12.36
N GLU A 302 25.92 -37.37 12.94
CA GLU A 302 27.39 -37.36 12.94
C GLU A 302 27.95 -38.44 12.01
N GLY A 303 28.84 -38.07 11.07
CA GLY A 303 29.48 -38.99 10.11
C GLY A 303 29.50 -38.49 8.65
N LYS A 304 29.95 -39.34 7.71
CA LYS A 304 30.13 -39.12 6.24
C LYS A 304 28.84 -38.77 5.47
N THR A 305 27.87 -38.15 6.14
CA THR A 305 26.48 -37.97 5.72
C THR A 305 26.09 -36.48 5.70
N ALA A 306 27.07 -35.59 5.56
CA ALA A 306 26.85 -34.15 5.41
C ALA A 306 26.15 -33.84 4.06
N PRO A 307 25.25 -32.85 4.00
CA PRO A 307 24.80 -32.31 2.70
C PRO A 307 26.01 -31.84 1.90
N MET A 308 26.01 -32.00 0.57
CA MET A 308 27.13 -31.60 -0.30
C MET A 308 27.77 -30.29 0.17
N ASP A 309 29.04 -30.34 0.56
CA ASP A 309 29.80 -29.19 1.03
C ASP A 309 29.82 -28.10 -0.06
N GLY A 310 29.40 -26.88 0.30
CA GLY A 310 29.51 -25.70 -0.56
C GLY A 310 28.25 -24.83 -0.71
N VAL A 311 27.08 -25.21 -0.17
CA VAL A 311 25.85 -24.42 -0.33
C VAL A 311 25.64 -23.45 0.85
N ALA A 312 26.02 -22.19 0.67
CA ALA A 312 25.68 -21.13 1.62
C ALA A 312 24.15 -21.05 1.84
N ARG A 313 23.70 -21.03 3.10
CA ARG A 313 22.28 -20.82 3.44
C ARG A 313 21.89 -19.36 3.17
N LEU A 314 20.69 -19.14 2.64
CA LEU A 314 20.14 -17.80 2.40
C LEU A 314 20.09 -17.02 3.72
N ARG A 315 20.84 -15.91 3.84
CA ARG A 315 20.89 -15.12 5.09
C ARG A 315 19.84 -14.01 5.16
N ARG A 316 19.09 -13.75 4.08
CA ARG A 316 18.04 -12.72 4.03
C ARG A 316 16.76 -13.32 3.45
N SER A 317 15.68 -13.28 4.23
CA SER A 317 14.33 -13.58 3.72
C SER A 317 13.74 -12.35 3.03
N PHE A 318 12.86 -12.58 2.06
CA PHE A 318 11.97 -11.55 1.52
C PHE A 318 10.92 -11.23 2.59
N THR A 319 11.23 -10.36 3.55
CA THR A 319 10.26 -9.93 4.57
C THR A 319 9.58 -8.63 4.15
N THR A 320 8.27 -8.72 3.86
CA THR A 320 7.33 -7.68 4.25
C THR A 320 7.08 -7.83 5.76
N LEU A 321 7.03 -6.71 6.49
CA LEU A 321 6.85 -6.67 7.95
C LEU A 321 5.67 -7.56 8.41
N PRO A 322 5.77 -8.22 9.59
CA PRO A 322 4.71 -9.07 10.09
C PRO A 322 3.48 -8.22 10.48
N THR A 323 2.33 -8.56 9.90
CA THR A 323 1.01 -8.09 10.37
C THR A 323 0.73 -8.64 11.76
N LEU A 324 0.86 -7.78 12.79
CA LEU A 324 0.35 -8.04 14.13
C LEU A 324 -1.19 -7.95 14.10
N LYS A 325 -1.87 -9.06 14.37
CA LYS A 325 -3.33 -9.09 14.58
C LYS A 325 -3.63 -8.66 16.01
N MET A 326 -4.28 -7.51 16.18
CA MET A 326 -4.84 -7.06 17.45
C MET A 326 -6.08 -7.91 17.79
N ARG A 327 -6.09 -8.54 18.97
CA ARG A 327 -7.30 -8.98 19.67
C ARG A 327 -7.45 -8.12 20.92
N VAL A 328 -8.63 -7.55 21.15
CA VAL A 328 -8.95 -6.82 22.39
C VAL A 328 -10.14 -7.52 23.07
N PRO A 329 -10.00 -8.05 24.29
CA PRO A 329 -11.11 -8.61 25.06
C PRO A 329 -11.73 -7.50 25.95
N TYR A 330 -12.89 -6.94 25.58
CA TYR A 330 -13.49 -5.83 26.35
C TYR A 330 -14.89 -6.11 26.92
N ALA A 331 -15.29 -7.35 27.21
CA ALA A 331 -16.47 -7.57 28.08
C ALA A 331 -16.49 -8.98 28.69
N PRO A 332 -17.01 -9.13 29.93
CA PRO A 332 -17.21 -10.43 30.58
C PRO A 332 -18.09 -11.35 29.72
N LYS A 333 -17.89 -12.67 29.89
CA LYS A 333 -18.58 -13.70 29.08
C LYS A 333 -20.06 -13.85 29.43
N GLU A 334 -20.48 -13.42 30.61
CA GLU A 334 -21.84 -13.59 31.11
C GLU A 334 -22.48 -12.23 31.42
N PRO A 335 -23.78 -12.03 31.09
CA PRO A 335 -24.49 -10.80 31.41
C PRO A 335 -24.68 -10.68 32.93
N PRO A 336 -24.46 -9.49 33.52
CA PRO A 336 -24.62 -9.30 34.96
C PRO A 336 -26.08 -9.32 35.42
N THR A 337 -27.05 -9.14 34.51
CA THR A 337 -28.49 -9.24 34.78
C THR A 337 -29.22 -9.89 33.60
N ASP A 338 -30.43 -10.44 33.84
CA ASP A 338 -31.26 -11.02 32.78
C ASP A 338 -31.76 -9.98 31.75
N GLU A 339 -31.86 -8.71 32.14
CA GLU A 339 -32.23 -7.61 31.24
C GLU A 339 -31.10 -7.26 30.24
N ASP A 340 -29.84 -7.53 30.61
CA ASP A 340 -28.67 -7.29 29.76
C ASP A 340 -28.42 -8.40 28.74
N LYS A 341 -29.08 -9.56 28.89
CA LYS A 341 -28.89 -10.74 28.04
C LYS A 341 -28.99 -10.45 26.54
N PRO A 342 -29.97 -9.66 26.02
CA PRO A 342 -30.05 -9.35 24.59
C PRO A 342 -28.89 -8.46 24.09
N ILE A 343 -28.27 -7.68 24.97
CA ILE A 343 -27.10 -6.85 24.66
C ILE A 343 -25.86 -7.74 24.57
N TYR A 344 -25.68 -8.64 25.54
CA TYR A 344 -24.56 -9.60 25.55
C TYR A 344 -24.64 -10.63 24.42
N GLU A 345 -25.84 -11.07 24.03
CA GLU A 345 -26.05 -11.92 22.85
C GLU A 345 -25.69 -11.20 21.54
N ARG A 346 -26.00 -9.90 21.40
CA ARG A 346 -25.57 -9.09 20.25
C ARG A 346 -24.05 -8.85 20.23
N ILE A 347 -23.45 -8.67 21.40
CA ILE A 347 -21.99 -8.56 21.54
C ILE A 347 -21.32 -9.90 21.17
N ALA A 348 -21.86 -11.03 21.62
CA ALA A 348 -21.39 -12.36 21.27
C ALA A 348 -21.54 -12.65 19.76
N ALA A 349 -22.66 -12.25 19.14
CA ALA A 349 -22.87 -12.35 17.71
C ALA A 349 -21.87 -11.49 16.90
N ARG A 350 -21.47 -10.32 17.41
CA ARG A 350 -20.41 -9.47 16.82
C ARG A 350 -18.99 -10.01 17.05
N ARG A 351 -18.80 -10.92 18.02
CA ARG A 351 -17.54 -11.62 18.32
C ARG A 351 -17.33 -12.89 17.49
N ALA A 352 -18.35 -13.37 16.80
CA ALA A 352 -18.19 -14.45 15.82
C ALA A 352 -17.25 -13.97 14.70
N PRO A 353 -16.28 -14.80 14.26
CA PRO A 353 -15.31 -14.40 13.25
C PRO A 353 -16.03 -14.09 11.94
N ARG A 354 -16.09 -12.80 11.59
CA ARG A 354 -16.45 -12.31 10.26
C ARG A 354 -15.20 -11.72 9.59
N PRO A 355 -15.06 -11.83 8.26
CA PRO A 355 -14.04 -11.08 7.53
C PRO A 355 -14.17 -9.58 7.87
N LEU A 356 -13.04 -8.87 7.95
CA LEU A 356 -13.08 -7.41 7.90
C LEU A 356 -13.77 -7.03 6.59
N ILE A 357 -14.94 -6.41 6.67
CA ILE A 357 -15.65 -5.96 5.48
C ILE A 357 -15.00 -4.66 4.98
N PRO A 358 -15.19 -4.28 3.71
CA PRO A 358 -14.68 -3.02 3.19
C PRO A 358 -15.01 -1.79 4.05
N LEU A 359 -16.10 -1.81 4.83
CA LEU A 359 -16.43 -0.77 5.80
C LEU A 359 -15.45 -0.70 6.99
N ASP A 360 -14.94 -1.83 7.48
CA ASP A 360 -13.98 -1.89 8.59
C ASP A 360 -12.59 -1.36 8.15
N LEU A 361 -12.22 -1.62 6.89
CA LEU A 361 -11.03 -1.04 6.24
C LEU A 361 -11.25 0.43 5.86
N ALA A 362 -12.47 0.81 5.45
CA ALA A 362 -12.82 2.19 5.16
C ALA A 362 -12.82 3.06 6.42
N LEU A 363 -13.25 2.55 7.58
CA LEU A 363 -13.23 3.28 8.86
C LEU A 363 -11.81 3.61 9.33
N LEU A 364 -10.82 2.76 9.05
CA LEU A 364 -9.41 3.02 9.36
C LEU A 364 -8.74 4.06 8.43
N HIS A 365 -9.38 4.38 7.30
CA HIS A 365 -8.91 5.35 6.31
C HIS A 365 -9.90 6.52 6.09
N ASN A 366 -10.88 6.69 6.98
CA ASN A 366 -11.92 7.73 6.88
C ASN A 366 -11.49 9.00 7.63
N THR A 367 -11.47 10.14 6.94
CA THR A 367 -11.18 11.46 7.53
C THR A 367 -12.09 11.81 8.71
N SER A 368 -13.37 11.43 8.70
CA SER A 368 -14.28 11.64 9.84
C SER A 368 -13.94 10.78 11.06
N VAL A 369 -13.29 9.62 10.86
CA VAL A 369 -12.79 8.78 11.97
C VAL A 369 -11.45 9.31 12.48
N ALA A 370 -10.58 9.82 11.60
CA ALA A 370 -9.36 10.54 12.01
C ALA A 370 -9.69 11.84 12.75
N ASP A 371 -10.71 12.59 12.31
CA ASP A 371 -11.24 13.77 12.99
C ASP A 371 -11.95 13.39 14.29
N GLY A 372 -12.68 12.27 14.30
CA GLY A 372 -13.27 11.69 15.52
C GLY A 372 -12.19 11.26 16.52
N TRP A 373 -11.09 10.69 16.05
CA TRP A 373 -9.94 10.29 16.86
C TRP A 373 -9.17 11.49 17.40
N ASN A 374 -8.91 12.50 16.57
CA ASN A 374 -8.29 13.76 16.98
C ASN A 374 -9.20 14.54 17.95
N SER A 375 -10.52 14.51 17.74
CA SER A 375 -11.51 15.06 18.67
C SER A 375 -11.56 14.27 19.98
N PHE A 376 -11.37 12.95 19.93
CA PHE A 376 -11.29 12.08 21.11
C PHE A 376 -10.01 12.34 21.91
N ILE A 377 -8.84 12.44 21.26
CA ILE A 377 -7.59 12.86 21.88
C ILE A 377 -7.72 14.28 22.46
N GLY A 378 -8.35 15.20 21.71
CA GLY A 378 -8.68 16.54 22.17
C GLY A 378 -9.56 16.52 23.43
N ALA A 379 -10.61 15.70 23.44
CA ALA A 379 -11.50 15.54 24.59
C ALA A 379 -10.79 14.91 25.80
N ILE A 380 -9.93 13.90 25.59
CA ILE A 380 -9.06 13.35 26.64
C ILE A 380 -8.19 14.46 27.25
N ARG A 381 -7.68 15.39 26.43
CA ARG A 381 -6.80 16.47 26.91
C ARG A 381 -7.54 17.61 27.59
N THR A 382 -8.76 17.94 27.16
CA THR A 382 -9.45 19.15 27.63
C THR A 382 -10.67 18.88 28.53
N LYS A 383 -11.17 17.65 28.59
CA LYS A 383 -12.43 17.32 29.29
C LYS A 383 -12.33 16.17 30.29
N THR A 384 -11.15 15.58 30.49
CA THR A 384 -10.95 14.56 31.52
C THR A 384 -10.95 15.14 32.93
N SER A 385 -11.40 14.33 33.88
CA SER A 385 -11.31 14.53 35.33
C SER A 385 -10.05 13.91 35.95
N VAL A 386 -9.20 13.23 35.16
CA VAL A 386 -7.90 12.72 35.62
C VAL A 386 -6.97 13.92 35.88
N PRO A 387 -6.32 14.00 37.05
CA PRO A 387 -5.36 15.07 37.34
C PRO A 387 -4.27 15.17 36.27
N ASP A 388 -3.94 16.38 35.85
CA ASP A 388 -2.94 16.65 34.80
C ASP A 388 -1.61 15.93 35.08
N ALA A 389 -1.14 15.93 36.34
CA ALA A 389 0.07 15.23 36.76
C ALA A 389 0.07 13.73 36.34
N LEU A 390 -1.03 13.03 36.62
CA LEU A 390 -1.15 11.59 36.39
C LEU A 390 -1.40 11.27 34.92
N ARG A 391 -2.21 12.10 34.24
CA ARG A 391 -2.44 11.96 32.80
C ARG A 391 -1.14 12.11 32.02
N GLU A 392 -0.40 13.19 32.28
CA GLU A 392 0.84 13.47 31.55
C GLU A 392 1.97 12.50 31.94
N LEU A 393 1.99 11.99 33.18
CA LEU A 393 2.90 10.91 33.60
C LEU A 393 2.61 9.60 32.83
N ALA A 394 1.35 9.21 32.71
CA ALA A 394 0.94 8.02 31.96
C ALA A 394 1.30 8.16 30.47
N ILE A 395 1.01 9.32 29.86
CA ILE A 395 1.38 9.57 28.45
C ILE A 395 2.90 9.54 28.26
N SER A 396 3.66 10.13 29.19
CA SER A 396 5.12 10.10 29.15
C SER A 396 5.66 8.67 29.29
N ARG A 397 5.08 7.85 30.16
CA ARG A 397 5.46 6.44 30.30
C ARG A 397 5.12 5.62 29.04
N VAL A 398 3.95 5.84 28.44
CA VAL A 398 3.59 5.27 27.12
C VAL A 398 4.62 5.64 26.06
N ALA A 399 5.03 6.91 26.02
CA ALA A 399 6.02 7.40 25.08
C ALA A 399 7.37 6.71 25.27
N MET A 400 7.82 6.53 26.51
CA MET A 400 9.05 5.79 26.81
C MET A 400 8.95 4.32 26.39
N LEU A 401 7.87 3.62 26.77
CA LEU A 401 7.68 2.19 26.46
C LEU A 401 7.61 1.92 24.95
N ASN A 402 7.06 2.85 24.18
CA ASN A 402 6.95 2.75 22.72
C ASN A 402 8.11 3.41 21.97
N HIS A 403 9.13 3.93 22.67
CA HIS A 403 10.26 4.67 22.09
C HIS A 403 9.84 5.92 21.27
N ALA A 404 8.75 6.58 21.67
CA ALA A 404 8.18 7.76 21.01
C ALA A 404 8.80 9.05 21.58
N VAL A 405 9.96 9.45 21.03
CA VAL A 405 10.79 10.55 21.54
C VAL A 405 10.07 11.90 21.54
N HIS A 406 9.25 12.19 20.53
CA HIS A 406 8.55 13.48 20.44
C HIS A 406 7.44 13.60 21.49
N GLU A 407 6.66 12.54 21.68
CA GLU A 407 5.63 12.44 22.70
C GLU A 407 6.27 12.58 24.10
N TRP A 408 7.45 11.99 24.32
CA TRP A 408 8.23 12.22 25.53
C TRP A 408 8.60 13.70 25.72
N ASP A 409 9.21 14.34 24.71
CA ASP A 409 9.65 15.74 24.81
C ASP A 409 8.51 16.71 25.14
N VAL A 410 7.32 16.47 24.57
CA VAL A 410 6.14 17.29 24.81
C VAL A 410 5.51 16.98 26.17
N HIS A 411 5.25 15.71 26.46
CA HIS A 411 4.45 15.32 27.63
C HIS A 411 5.27 15.30 28.92
N ALA A 412 6.59 15.07 28.88
CA ALA A 412 7.44 15.21 30.05
C ALA A 412 7.48 16.67 30.55
N ALA A 413 7.50 17.65 29.63
CA ALA A 413 7.42 19.06 29.99
C ALA A 413 6.06 19.42 30.60
N LEU A 414 4.97 18.83 30.10
CA LEU A 414 3.62 19.01 30.65
C LEU A 414 3.46 18.30 32.01
N ALA A 415 4.07 17.13 32.20
CA ALA A 415 4.10 16.41 33.47
C ALA A 415 4.84 17.21 34.55
N LEU A 416 5.98 17.86 34.22
CA LEU A 416 6.65 18.81 35.12
C LEU A 416 5.72 19.96 35.52
N LYS A 417 5.03 20.54 34.54
CA LYS A 417 4.08 21.63 34.79
C LYS A 417 2.88 21.18 35.62
N GLY A 418 2.46 19.92 35.45
CA GLY A 418 1.38 19.28 36.20
C GLY A 418 1.75 18.90 37.64
N GLY A 419 3.02 19.01 38.03
CA GLY A 419 3.48 18.76 39.40
C GLY A 419 4.26 17.46 39.61
N ILE A 420 4.64 16.74 38.55
CA ILE A 420 5.60 15.64 38.65
C ILE A 420 7.00 16.21 38.88
N SER A 421 7.73 15.67 39.86
CA SER A 421 9.10 16.12 40.15
C SER A 421 10.07 15.68 39.04
N LYS A 422 11.21 16.37 38.90
CA LYS A 422 12.27 15.96 37.95
C LYS A 422 12.79 14.55 38.26
N GLU A 423 12.98 14.24 39.55
CA GLU A 423 13.34 12.90 40.03
C GLU A 423 12.26 11.87 39.68
N GLY A 424 10.99 12.25 39.80
CA GLY A 424 9.86 11.39 39.44
C GLY A 424 9.80 11.08 37.94
N LEU A 425 10.12 12.04 37.06
CA LEU A 425 10.24 11.78 35.62
C LEU A 425 11.46 10.94 35.26
N ASP A 426 12.59 11.15 35.95
CA ASP A 426 13.78 10.31 35.77
C ASP A 426 13.47 8.85 36.17
N THR A 427 12.77 8.67 37.29
CA THR A 427 12.21 7.38 37.69
C THR A 427 11.23 6.85 36.65
N ALA A 428 10.34 7.68 36.10
CA ALA A 428 9.41 7.26 35.05
C ALA A 428 10.10 6.86 33.74
N PHE A 429 11.32 7.35 33.49
CA PHE A 429 12.12 6.97 32.33
C PHE A 429 12.95 5.70 32.57
N THR A 430 13.47 5.53 33.79
CA THR A 430 14.48 4.51 34.13
C THR A 430 13.94 3.30 34.87
N ALA A 431 12.75 3.38 35.48
CA ALA A 431 12.18 2.28 36.24
C ALA A 431 11.93 1.04 35.37
N ASP A 432 12.22 -0.13 35.91
CA ASP A 432 11.92 -1.43 35.29
C ASP A 432 10.45 -1.51 34.88
N VAL A 433 10.21 -2.13 33.73
CA VAL A 433 8.88 -2.28 33.15
C VAL A 433 8.12 -3.38 33.86
N ALA A 434 7.03 -3.02 34.54
CA ALA A 434 6.19 -4.00 35.23
C ALA A 434 5.34 -4.81 34.24
N LYS A 435 5.59 -6.12 34.16
CA LYS A 435 4.82 -7.05 33.32
C LYS A 435 3.77 -7.76 34.16
N LYS A 436 2.81 -8.38 33.47
CA LYS A 436 1.80 -9.24 34.10
C LYS A 436 2.47 -10.38 34.87
N GLY A 437 2.07 -10.59 36.11
CA GLY A 437 2.61 -11.64 36.98
C GLY A 437 3.87 -11.24 37.77
N ASP A 438 4.40 -10.04 37.56
CA ASP A 438 5.48 -9.51 38.38
C ASP A 438 4.95 -9.17 39.79
N LYS A 439 5.76 -9.42 40.83
CA LYS A 439 5.47 -8.94 42.19
C LYS A 439 5.66 -7.43 42.23
N VAL A 440 4.59 -6.67 42.03
CA VAL A 440 4.65 -5.22 42.11
C VAL A 440 4.45 -4.75 43.54
N GLU A 441 5.53 -4.27 44.16
CA GLU A 441 5.44 -3.57 45.44
C GLU A 441 5.09 -2.09 45.20
N PHE A 442 3.98 -1.64 45.79
CA PHE A 442 3.51 -0.25 45.71
C PHE A 442 4.15 0.57 46.83
N ALA A 443 5.34 1.10 46.58
CA ALA A 443 6.06 1.99 47.49
C ALA A 443 6.32 3.36 46.82
N GLU A 444 6.50 4.41 47.62
CA GLU A 444 7.06 5.66 47.11
C GLU A 444 8.49 5.39 46.64
N LYS A 445 8.76 5.58 45.34
CA LYS A 445 10.08 5.40 44.73
C LYS A 445 10.56 6.75 44.22
N ALA A 446 11.82 7.09 44.55
CA ALA A 446 12.58 8.25 44.07
C ALA A 446 11.76 9.31 43.30
N GLY A 447 11.09 10.20 44.04
CA GLY A 447 10.37 11.35 43.47
C GLY A 447 8.96 11.09 42.93
N LEU A 448 8.46 9.85 42.95
CA LEU A 448 7.06 9.48 42.65
C LEU A 448 6.28 9.12 43.92
N THR A 449 5.08 9.69 44.06
CA THR A 449 4.14 9.32 45.13
C THR A 449 3.55 7.93 44.88
N ARG A 450 2.93 7.32 45.90
CA ARG A 450 2.26 6.03 45.75
C ARG A 450 1.21 6.03 44.62
N GLU A 451 0.44 7.11 44.49
CA GLU A 451 -0.56 7.28 43.43
C GLU A 451 0.08 7.31 42.03
N GLN A 452 1.16 8.07 41.87
CA GLN A 452 1.90 8.17 40.61
C GLN A 452 2.55 6.83 40.23
N TRP A 453 3.07 6.09 41.21
CA TRP A 453 3.66 4.77 41.02
C TRP A 453 2.62 3.74 40.55
N VAL A 454 1.42 3.76 41.14
CA VAL A 454 0.31 2.90 40.72
C VAL A 454 -0.10 3.19 39.27
N VAL A 455 -0.19 4.47 38.88
CA VAL A 455 -0.49 4.87 37.49
C VAL A 455 0.60 4.42 36.51
N LEU A 456 1.87 4.50 36.91
CA LEU A 456 3.01 4.05 36.09
C LEU A 456 2.96 2.53 35.85
N VAL A 457 2.77 1.74 36.90
CA VAL A 457 2.66 0.27 36.80
C VAL A 457 1.45 -0.14 35.96
N TYR A 458 0.31 0.51 36.18
CA TYR A 458 -0.89 0.26 35.39
C TYR A 458 -0.62 0.55 33.90
N THR A 459 0.06 1.65 33.61
CA THR A 459 0.46 2.03 32.24
C THR A 459 1.39 1.01 31.60
N ASP A 460 2.36 0.48 32.35
CA ASP A 460 3.29 -0.56 31.88
C ASP A 460 2.56 -1.83 31.46
N GLN A 461 1.71 -2.38 32.34
CA GLN A 461 0.98 -3.62 32.05
C GLN A 461 -0.01 -3.44 30.89
N MET A 462 -0.68 -2.27 30.84
CA MET A 462 -1.65 -1.94 29.79
C MET A 462 -0.98 -1.69 28.43
N THR A 463 0.28 -1.26 28.41
CA THR A 463 1.04 -0.97 27.18
C THR A 463 1.82 -2.18 26.66
N VAL A 464 2.48 -2.94 27.54
CA VAL A 464 3.37 -4.04 27.13
C VAL A 464 2.62 -5.37 26.99
N GLY A 465 1.60 -5.62 27.80
CA GLY A 465 0.83 -6.87 27.82
C GLY A 465 -0.63 -6.74 27.39
N VAL A 466 -1.20 -5.53 27.38
CA VAL A 466 -2.64 -5.26 27.16
C VAL A 466 -3.54 -6.09 28.12
N GLU A 467 -2.98 -6.51 29.24
CA GLU A 467 -3.63 -7.25 30.32
C GLU A 467 -3.05 -6.72 31.63
N VAL A 468 -3.93 -6.39 32.58
CA VAL A 468 -3.55 -5.81 33.87
C VAL A 468 -3.96 -6.79 34.98
N ASP A 469 -3.06 -7.04 35.94
CA ASP A 469 -3.33 -7.90 37.08
C ASP A 469 -4.43 -7.31 37.98
N GLU A 470 -5.29 -8.16 38.54
CA GLU A 470 -6.40 -7.73 39.41
C GLU A 470 -5.92 -6.87 40.58
N ALA A 471 -4.77 -7.21 41.17
CA ALA A 471 -4.17 -6.44 42.25
C ALA A 471 -3.77 -5.01 41.82
N VAL A 472 -3.34 -4.82 40.57
CA VAL A 472 -2.98 -3.50 40.02
C VAL A 472 -4.24 -2.68 39.72
N VAL A 473 -5.32 -3.32 39.24
CA VAL A 473 -6.62 -2.68 39.04
C VAL A 473 -7.21 -2.22 40.38
N GLU A 474 -7.17 -3.06 41.41
CA GLU A 474 -7.66 -2.70 42.75
C GLU A 474 -6.81 -1.59 43.39
N ALA A 475 -5.49 -1.61 43.20
CA ALA A 475 -4.62 -0.52 43.63
C ALA A 475 -4.96 0.80 42.91
N LEU A 476 -5.27 0.76 41.61
CA LEU A 476 -5.66 1.94 40.83
C LEU A 476 -7.00 2.51 41.28
N LYS A 477 -8.00 1.65 41.55
CA LYS A 477 -9.30 2.06 42.13
C LYS A 477 -9.17 2.62 43.55
N GLY A 478 -8.11 2.24 44.27
CA GLY A 478 -7.79 2.79 45.58
C GLY A 478 -7.26 4.23 45.54
N VAL A 479 -6.80 4.71 44.39
CA VAL A 479 -6.23 6.06 44.23
C VAL A 479 -7.00 6.95 43.26
N LEU A 480 -7.77 6.39 42.33
CA LEU A 480 -8.62 7.11 41.37
C LEU A 480 -10.08 6.67 41.49
N GLY A 481 -11.02 7.61 41.35
CA GLY A 481 -12.45 7.28 41.24
C GLY A 481 -12.75 6.48 39.97
N GLU A 482 -13.86 5.72 39.95
CA GLU A 482 -14.22 4.83 38.83
C GLU A 482 -14.21 5.54 37.46
N LYS A 483 -14.73 6.78 37.42
CA LYS A 483 -14.71 7.60 36.21
C LYS A 483 -13.28 7.94 35.75
N GLN A 484 -12.39 8.28 36.68
CA GLN A 484 -10.99 8.60 36.37
C GLN A 484 -10.20 7.36 35.94
N VAL A 485 -10.51 6.19 36.48
CA VAL A 485 -9.94 4.91 36.01
C VAL A 485 -10.30 4.68 34.54
N VAL A 486 -11.58 4.87 34.17
CA VAL A 486 -12.03 4.72 32.78
C VAL A 486 -11.36 5.74 31.85
N GLU A 487 -11.27 7.01 32.28
CA GLU A 487 -10.64 8.07 31.49
C GLU A 487 -9.12 7.89 31.35
N LEU A 488 -8.43 7.42 32.39
CA LEU A 488 -7.01 7.08 32.33
C LEU A 488 -6.78 5.88 31.39
N THR A 489 -7.65 4.86 31.48
CA THR A 489 -7.61 3.70 30.58
C THR A 489 -7.78 4.15 29.12
N ALA A 490 -8.76 5.01 28.86
CA ALA A 490 -8.99 5.59 27.54
C ALA A 490 -7.76 6.40 27.06
N THR A 491 -7.11 7.14 27.96
CA THR A 491 -5.89 7.91 27.67
C THR A 491 -4.74 7.00 27.25
N VAL A 492 -4.41 5.98 28.05
CA VAL A 492 -3.32 5.05 27.77
C VAL A 492 -3.58 4.29 26.46
N ALA A 493 -4.81 3.82 26.23
CA ALA A 493 -5.20 3.16 24.98
C ALA A 493 -5.02 4.07 23.77
N ALA A 494 -5.44 5.34 23.89
CA ALA A 494 -5.37 6.28 22.78
C ALA A 494 -3.92 6.61 22.39
N TYR A 495 -3.03 6.83 23.36
CA TYR A 495 -1.63 7.12 23.07
C TYR A 495 -0.81 5.89 22.65
N ASN A 496 -1.22 4.68 23.03
CA ASN A 496 -0.67 3.44 22.47
C ASN A 496 -0.95 3.31 20.96
N CYS A 497 -2.14 3.71 20.50
CA CYS A 497 -2.48 3.73 19.07
C CYS A 497 -1.67 4.77 18.28
N VAL A 498 -1.37 5.94 18.86
CA VAL A 498 -0.59 7.01 18.22
C VAL A 498 0.88 6.60 18.04
N SER A 499 1.48 5.99 19.07
CA SER A 499 2.90 5.60 19.07
C SER A 499 3.19 4.43 18.12
N SER A 500 2.21 3.52 17.95
CA SER A 500 2.29 2.38 17.01
C SER A 500 2.27 2.81 15.53
N ALA A 501 1.60 3.92 15.22
CA ALA A 501 1.51 4.46 13.85
C ALA A 501 2.76 5.23 13.42
N ARG A 502 3.54 5.78 14.36
CA ARG A 502 4.76 6.57 14.08
C ARG A 502 6.07 5.79 14.06
N LEU A 503 6.10 4.55 14.55
CA LEU A 503 7.27 3.67 14.42
C LEU A 503 7.61 3.31 12.95
N LEU A 504 6.69 3.59 12.01
CA LEU A 504 6.93 3.52 10.56
C LEU A 504 7.66 4.76 9.99
N SER A 505 7.80 5.85 10.75
CA SER A 505 8.34 7.13 10.24
C SER A 505 9.55 7.70 10.99
N GLN A 506 10.06 7.04 12.03
CA GLN A 506 11.16 7.58 12.84
C GLN A 506 12.31 6.60 13.05
N ARG A 507 13.18 6.50 12.06
CA ARG A 507 14.62 6.46 12.33
C ARG A 507 15.18 7.70 11.67
N HIS A 508 15.77 8.59 12.47
CA HIS A 508 16.83 9.57 12.20
C HIS A 508 16.64 10.82 13.07
N PRO A 509 17.56 11.09 14.03
CA PRO A 509 17.49 12.28 14.87
C PRO A 509 17.88 13.53 14.07
N ARG A 510 16.99 14.53 14.03
CA ARG A 510 17.30 15.85 13.47
C ARG A 510 18.30 16.57 14.38
N ALA A 511 19.51 16.79 13.86
CA ALA A 511 20.40 17.80 14.40
C ALA A 511 19.78 19.20 14.17
N LEU A 512 19.55 19.94 15.25
CA LEU A 512 19.19 21.35 15.23
C LEU A 512 20.36 22.18 14.68
N LEU A 513 20.40 22.35 13.37
CA LEU A 513 21.14 23.44 12.74
C LEU A 513 20.26 24.68 12.76
N VAL A 514 20.59 25.62 13.64
CA VAL A 514 20.09 27.00 13.60
C VAL A 514 20.61 27.63 12.30
N ALA A 515 19.83 27.50 11.22
CA ALA A 515 20.04 28.22 9.97
C ALA A 515 19.15 29.47 10.00
N GLY A 516 19.77 30.64 9.78
CA GLY A 516 19.15 31.96 9.94
C GLY A 516 17.81 32.13 9.22
N ARG A 517 16.91 32.84 9.91
CA ARG A 517 15.62 33.34 9.38
C ARG A 517 15.82 33.94 7.99
N ARG A 518 15.33 33.26 6.96
CA ARG A 518 14.97 33.89 5.69
C ARG A 518 13.49 34.23 5.81
N TYR A 519 13.14 35.49 5.62
CA TYR A 519 11.74 35.93 5.54
C TYR A 519 11.02 35.07 4.48
N ALA A 520 10.06 34.26 4.92
CA ALA A 520 9.22 33.49 4.02
C ALA A 520 8.28 34.46 3.29
N SER A 521 8.23 34.37 1.96
CA SER A 521 7.14 34.97 1.18
C SER A 521 5.83 34.31 1.64
N THR A 522 4.85 35.11 2.05
CA THR A 522 3.51 34.59 2.35
C THR A 522 2.93 34.04 1.05
N LYS A 523 2.49 32.78 1.04
CA LYS A 523 1.91 32.13 -0.14
C LYS A 523 0.43 32.48 -0.36
N HIS A 524 -0.05 33.42 0.45
CA HIS A 524 -1.42 33.87 0.56
C HIS A 524 -1.48 35.40 0.65
N PRO A 525 -2.64 36.00 0.29
CA PRO A 525 -2.96 37.42 0.45
C PRO A 525 -2.72 37.98 1.86
N LYS A 526 -2.59 39.31 1.94
CA LYS A 526 -2.43 39.98 3.24
C LYS A 526 -3.72 39.85 4.07
N GLY A 527 -3.60 39.36 5.30
CA GLY A 527 -4.75 39.16 6.19
C GLY A 527 -5.58 37.92 5.84
N PHE A 528 -5.02 37.00 5.05
CA PHE A 528 -5.66 35.73 4.71
C PHE A 528 -6.11 34.96 5.95
N ALA A 529 -7.34 34.47 5.90
CA ALA A 529 -7.88 33.50 6.82
C ALA A 529 -8.29 32.26 6.01
N PRO A 530 -7.95 31.03 6.46
CA PRO A 530 -8.40 29.82 5.80
C PRO A 530 -9.94 29.80 5.72
N PRO A 531 -10.53 29.46 4.56
CA PRO A 531 -11.98 29.43 4.41
C PRO A 531 -12.59 28.35 5.30
N ALA A 532 -13.76 28.62 5.88
CA ALA A 532 -14.50 27.59 6.61
C ALA A 532 -15.11 26.58 5.62
N GLN A 533 -15.40 25.37 6.10
CA GLN A 533 -16.02 24.35 5.25
C GLN A 533 -17.37 24.82 4.67
N ALA A 534 -18.16 25.58 5.44
CA ALA A 534 -19.42 26.13 4.96
C ALA A 534 -19.24 27.08 3.77
N ASP A 535 -18.19 27.92 3.79
CA ASP A 535 -17.89 28.86 2.69
C ASP A 535 -17.50 28.09 1.41
N LEU A 536 -16.72 27.00 1.57
CA LEU A 536 -16.33 26.13 0.47
C LEU A 536 -17.53 25.38 -0.12
N ASP A 537 -18.48 24.95 0.72
CA ASP A 537 -19.69 24.27 0.29
C ASP A 537 -20.64 25.24 -0.46
N GLU A 538 -20.79 26.47 0.02
CA GLU A 538 -21.54 27.53 -0.68
C GLU A 538 -20.91 27.87 -2.03
N LEU A 539 -19.57 28.04 -2.06
CA LEU A 539 -18.83 28.25 -3.29
C LEU A 539 -19.06 27.10 -4.28
N ARG A 540 -19.00 25.85 -3.82
CA ARG A 540 -19.23 24.68 -4.67
C ARG A 540 -20.61 24.72 -5.31
N VAL A 541 -21.65 25.01 -4.53
CA VAL A 541 -23.02 25.15 -5.05
C VAL A 541 -23.08 26.27 -6.09
N SER A 542 -22.48 27.42 -5.81
CA SER A 542 -22.43 28.55 -6.74
C SER A 542 -21.75 28.18 -8.08
N VAL A 543 -20.60 27.50 -8.04
CA VAL A 543 -19.89 27.05 -9.25
C VAL A 543 -20.70 25.98 -9.99
N GLN A 544 -21.38 25.07 -9.28
CA GLN A 544 -22.26 24.08 -9.91
C GLN A 544 -23.43 24.73 -10.66
N GLU A 545 -24.10 25.73 -10.06
CA GLU A 545 -25.18 26.45 -10.74
C GLU A 545 -24.66 27.25 -11.93
N PHE A 546 -23.51 27.91 -11.79
CA PHE A 546 -22.84 28.56 -12.91
C PHE A 546 -22.56 27.56 -14.04
N ALA A 547 -21.96 26.42 -13.73
CA ALA A 547 -21.59 25.41 -14.71
C ALA A 547 -22.81 24.85 -15.45
N ARG A 548 -23.92 24.57 -14.73
CA ARG A 548 -25.18 24.13 -15.36
C ARG A 548 -25.76 25.18 -16.31
N ARG A 549 -25.63 26.47 -15.98
CA ARG A 549 -26.17 27.58 -16.77
C ARG A 549 -25.31 27.92 -17.98
N GLU A 550 -24.00 28.04 -17.77
CA GLU A 550 -23.06 28.60 -18.75
C GLU A 550 -22.28 27.53 -19.53
N ILE A 551 -22.09 26.35 -18.95
CA ILE A 551 -21.34 25.23 -19.56
C ILE A 551 -22.23 23.97 -19.62
N PRO A 552 -23.43 24.04 -20.23
CA PRO A 552 -24.21 22.84 -20.48
C PRO A 552 -23.47 21.91 -21.45
N GLU A 553 -23.90 20.64 -21.51
CA GLU A 553 -23.25 19.62 -22.35
C GLU A 553 -23.13 20.04 -23.83
N GLU A 554 -24.12 20.78 -24.36
CA GLU A 554 -24.05 21.32 -25.73
C GLU A 554 -22.85 22.25 -25.94
N VAL A 555 -22.55 23.13 -24.97
CA VAL A 555 -21.39 24.02 -25.03
C VAL A 555 -20.11 23.22 -24.92
N ALA A 556 -20.04 22.26 -23.99
CA ALA A 556 -18.86 21.40 -23.81
C ALA A 556 -18.57 20.56 -25.08
N GLN A 557 -19.60 19.99 -25.70
CA GLN A 557 -19.47 19.19 -26.91
C GLN A 557 -19.09 20.05 -28.12
N LYS A 558 -19.77 21.20 -28.33
CA LYS A 558 -19.42 22.15 -29.39
C LYS A 558 -17.96 22.59 -29.27
N THR A 559 -17.52 22.93 -28.07
CA THR A 559 -16.15 23.36 -27.75
C THR A 559 -15.10 22.30 -28.13
N ASP A 560 -15.36 21.02 -27.86
CA ASP A 560 -14.48 19.91 -28.28
C ASP A 560 -14.46 19.71 -29.80
N LEU A 561 -15.63 19.75 -30.45
CA LEU A 561 -15.79 19.56 -31.90
C LEU A 561 -15.08 20.64 -32.71
N VAL A 562 -15.30 21.91 -32.36
CA VAL A 562 -14.67 23.04 -33.08
C VAL A 562 -13.22 23.26 -32.68
N ASN A 563 -12.72 22.53 -31.66
CA ASN A 563 -11.38 22.66 -31.10
C ASN A 563 -11.07 24.13 -30.75
N ALA A 564 -11.97 24.83 -30.06
CA ALA A 564 -11.79 26.25 -29.74
C ALA A 564 -12.50 26.65 -28.44
N PHE A 565 -11.83 27.48 -27.63
CA PHE A 565 -12.38 28.03 -26.39
C PHE A 565 -13.54 29.02 -26.67
N PRO A 566 -14.65 28.97 -25.92
CA PRO A 566 -15.71 29.99 -26.00
C PRO A 566 -15.24 31.29 -25.32
N ASN A 567 -14.66 32.22 -26.06
CA ASN A 567 -13.98 33.41 -25.51
C ASN A 567 -14.88 34.31 -24.63
N GLU A 568 -16.19 34.34 -24.86
CA GLU A 568 -17.15 35.03 -24.00
C GLU A 568 -17.18 34.48 -22.56
N MET A 569 -16.68 33.26 -22.33
CA MET A 569 -16.62 32.64 -21.01
C MET A 569 -15.66 33.36 -20.06
N TRP A 570 -14.63 34.05 -20.57
CA TRP A 570 -13.69 34.78 -19.71
C TRP A 570 -14.37 35.88 -18.90
N GLN A 571 -15.20 36.69 -19.56
CA GLN A 571 -15.98 37.73 -18.88
C GLN A 571 -16.95 37.13 -17.86
N LYS A 572 -17.62 36.02 -18.21
CA LYS A 572 -18.52 35.32 -17.27
C LYS A 572 -17.79 34.78 -16.05
N PHE A 573 -16.58 34.25 -16.21
CA PHE A 573 -15.74 33.82 -15.09
C PHE A 573 -15.29 34.99 -14.22
N GLY A 574 -14.97 36.14 -14.83
CA GLY A 574 -14.61 37.36 -14.11
C GLY A 574 -15.77 37.93 -13.30
N GLU A 575 -16.95 38.05 -13.91
CA GLU A 575 -18.19 38.49 -13.25
C GLU A 575 -18.59 37.57 -12.07
N ALA A 576 -18.32 36.27 -12.18
CA ALA A 576 -18.54 35.30 -11.11
C ALA A 576 -17.43 35.29 -10.03
N GLY A 577 -16.34 36.04 -10.23
CA GLY A 577 -15.20 36.12 -9.31
C GLY A 577 -14.22 34.94 -9.40
N PHE A 578 -14.39 34.03 -10.36
CA PHE A 578 -13.66 32.77 -10.39
C PHE A 578 -12.20 32.91 -10.84
N LEU A 579 -11.81 33.99 -11.52
CA LEU A 579 -10.47 34.15 -12.12
C LEU A 579 -9.37 34.56 -11.13
N GLY A 580 -9.72 34.98 -9.91
CA GLY A 580 -8.77 35.46 -8.90
C GLY A 580 -8.93 34.84 -7.50
N PRO A 581 -9.08 33.51 -7.33
CA PRO A 581 -9.37 32.91 -6.02
C PRO A 581 -8.23 33.09 -5.01
N THR A 582 -6.98 33.17 -5.48
CA THR A 582 -5.79 33.36 -4.64
C THR A 582 -5.26 34.80 -4.63
N ALA A 583 -5.89 35.71 -5.39
CA ALA A 583 -5.44 37.10 -5.51
C ALA A 583 -6.04 37.96 -4.40
N ASP A 584 -5.30 39.00 -3.98
CA ASP A 584 -5.79 39.98 -2.99
C ASP A 584 -7.03 40.74 -3.50
N GLU A 585 -7.94 41.06 -2.58
CA GLU A 585 -9.16 41.83 -2.87
C GLU A 585 -8.86 43.21 -3.46
N GLU A 586 -7.71 43.83 -3.12
CA GLU A 586 -7.31 45.14 -3.65
C GLU A 586 -7.12 45.15 -5.19
N TYR A 587 -6.90 43.97 -5.78
CA TYR A 587 -6.81 43.80 -7.24
C TYR A 587 -8.07 43.17 -7.85
N GLY A 588 -9.13 42.99 -7.05
CA GLY A 588 -10.39 42.36 -7.45
C GLY A 588 -10.49 40.85 -7.22
N GLY A 589 -9.51 40.25 -6.52
CA GLY A 589 -9.52 38.82 -6.19
C GLY A 589 -10.46 38.45 -5.03
N LEU A 590 -10.62 37.16 -4.77
CA LEU A 590 -11.46 36.64 -3.67
C LEU A 590 -10.68 36.36 -2.38
N ALA A 591 -9.35 36.28 -2.45
CA ALA A 591 -8.48 35.93 -1.32
C ALA A 591 -8.90 34.66 -0.52
N MET A 592 -9.48 33.65 -1.19
CA MET A 592 -10.01 32.43 -0.54
C MET A 592 -9.02 31.25 -0.48
N GLY A 593 -7.84 31.38 -1.08
CA GLY A 593 -6.78 30.36 -0.97
C GLY A 593 -6.95 29.17 -1.93
N TYR A 594 -6.19 28.11 -1.68
CA TYR A 594 -6.05 27.00 -2.64
C TYR A 594 -7.19 25.98 -2.55
N GLN A 595 -7.86 25.84 -1.40
CA GLN A 595 -9.06 24.99 -1.29
C GLN A 595 -10.18 25.49 -2.20
N ALA A 596 -10.48 26.80 -2.15
CA ALA A 596 -11.49 27.41 -3.01
C ALA A 596 -11.13 27.29 -4.50
N HIS A 597 -9.85 27.46 -4.83
CA HIS A 597 -9.36 27.26 -6.20
C HIS A 597 -9.57 25.83 -6.69
N CYS A 598 -9.30 24.83 -5.84
CA CYS A 598 -9.58 23.43 -6.16
C CYS A 598 -11.08 23.16 -6.36
N VAL A 599 -11.96 23.74 -5.53
CA VAL A 599 -13.42 23.64 -5.71
C VAL A 599 -13.86 24.16 -7.07
N ILE A 600 -13.41 25.36 -7.45
CA ILE A 600 -13.78 25.97 -8.73
C ILE A 600 -13.30 25.09 -9.89
N LEU A 601 -12.03 24.68 -9.88
CA LEU A 601 -11.48 23.87 -10.97
C LEU A 601 -12.14 22.49 -11.08
N GLU A 602 -12.45 21.84 -9.96
CA GLU A 602 -13.15 20.54 -9.96
C GLU A 602 -14.50 20.64 -10.66
N GLU A 603 -15.34 21.60 -10.26
CA GLU A 603 -16.71 21.71 -10.79
C GLU A 603 -16.72 22.22 -12.25
N LEU A 604 -15.79 23.10 -12.63
CA LEU A 604 -15.63 23.50 -14.04
C LEU A 604 -15.16 22.31 -14.91
N SER A 605 -14.23 21.49 -14.40
CA SER A 605 -13.72 20.32 -15.13
C SER A 605 -14.76 19.20 -15.21
N ARG A 606 -15.68 19.11 -14.24
CA ARG A 606 -16.85 18.23 -14.27
C ARG A 606 -17.78 18.57 -15.42
N ALA A 607 -17.96 19.86 -15.72
CA ALA A 607 -18.75 20.31 -16.87
C ALA A 607 -17.99 20.16 -18.20
N SER A 608 -16.73 20.61 -18.25
CA SER A 608 -15.87 20.46 -19.44
C SER A 608 -14.39 20.50 -19.04
N GLY A 609 -13.68 19.38 -19.23
CA GLY A 609 -12.24 19.29 -18.95
C GLY A 609 -11.43 20.37 -19.67
N SER A 610 -11.72 20.60 -20.95
CA SER A 610 -11.00 21.59 -21.76
C SER A 610 -11.22 23.04 -21.31
N ILE A 611 -12.43 23.41 -20.89
CA ILE A 611 -12.71 24.75 -20.37
C ILE A 611 -12.05 24.90 -18.99
N GLY A 612 -12.16 23.88 -18.13
CA GLY A 612 -11.48 23.82 -16.83
C GLY A 612 -9.96 23.95 -16.95
N LEU A 613 -9.34 23.32 -17.94
CA LEU A 613 -7.89 23.44 -18.19
C LEU A 613 -7.48 24.85 -18.60
N SER A 614 -8.21 25.49 -19.52
CA SER A 614 -7.92 26.87 -19.91
C SER A 614 -8.10 27.82 -18.72
N TYR A 615 -9.15 27.63 -17.93
CA TYR A 615 -9.34 28.34 -16.66
C TYR A 615 -8.15 28.16 -15.70
N ALA A 616 -7.67 26.93 -15.52
CA ALA A 616 -6.52 26.66 -14.65
C ALA A 616 -5.23 27.31 -15.16
N ALA A 617 -5.00 27.30 -16.48
CA ALA A 617 -3.86 27.98 -17.09
C ALA A 617 -3.88 29.49 -16.83
N HIS A 618 -5.06 30.10 -16.89
CA HIS A 618 -5.22 31.53 -16.58
C HIS A 618 -5.05 31.82 -15.09
N SER A 619 -5.88 31.19 -14.24
CA SER A 619 -5.98 31.50 -12.82
C SER A 619 -4.76 31.03 -12.02
N GLN A 620 -4.19 29.86 -12.33
CA GLN A 620 -3.07 29.31 -11.60
C GLN A 620 -1.71 29.61 -12.25
N LEU A 621 -1.57 29.45 -13.57
CA LEU A 621 -0.24 29.63 -14.18
C LEU A 621 0.13 31.09 -14.40
N CYS A 622 -0.86 31.98 -14.60
CA CYS A 622 -0.62 33.40 -14.81
C CYS A 622 -0.96 34.23 -13.57
N VAL A 623 -2.23 34.26 -13.15
CA VAL A 623 -2.70 35.13 -12.05
C VAL A 623 -1.98 34.79 -10.74
N ASN A 624 -1.96 33.53 -10.30
CA ASN A 624 -1.26 33.15 -9.06
C ASN A 624 0.26 33.44 -9.14
N GLN A 625 0.92 33.22 -10.28
CA GLN A 625 2.35 33.55 -10.41
C GLN A 625 2.64 35.05 -10.29
N LEU A 626 1.77 35.90 -10.83
CA LEU A 626 1.84 37.36 -10.65
C LEU A 626 1.50 37.77 -9.20
N SER A 627 0.54 37.10 -8.56
CA SER A 627 0.22 37.33 -7.15
C SER A 627 1.40 36.98 -6.23
N LEU A 628 2.12 35.89 -6.51
CA LEU A 628 3.26 35.46 -5.69
C LEU A 628 4.53 36.29 -5.94
N ASN A 629 4.83 36.60 -7.20
CA ASN A 629 6.16 37.10 -7.59
C ASN A 629 6.15 38.54 -8.12
N GLY A 630 4.98 39.13 -8.38
CA GLY A 630 4.85 40.47 -8.94
C GLY A 630 5.19 41.58 -7.94
N SER A 631 5.81 42.65 -8.41
CA SER A 631 5.91 43.89 -7.63
C SER A 631 4.52 44.53 -7.45
N PRO A 632 4.32 45.44 -6.48
CA PRO A 632 3.06 46.17 -6.34
C PRO A 632 2.63 46.88 -7.63
N GLU A 633 3.57 47.45 -8.39
CA GLU A 633 3.31 48.12 -9.67
C GLU A 633 2.89 47.13 -10.75
N GLN A 634 3.56 45.97 -10.83
CA GLN A 634 3.18 44.89 -11.77
C GLN A 634 1.79 44.34 -11.44
N LYS A 635 1.51 44.07 -10.16
CA LYS A 635 0.20 43.59 -9.70
C LYS A 635 -0.91 44.57 -10.07
N LYS A 636 -0.72 45.85 -9.76
CA LYS A 636 -1.67 46.92 -10.11
C LYS A 636 -1.88 47.06 -11.62
N LYS A 637 -0.84 46.83 -12.42
CA LYS A 637 -0.92 46.92 -13.89
C LYS A 637 -1.66 45.73 -14.53
N TYR A 638 -1.36 44.50 -14.11
CA TYR A 638 -1.81 43.30 -14.84
C TYR A 638 -2.99 42.57 -14.18
N LEU A 639 -3.06 42.48 -12.84
CA LEU A 639 -4.05 41.65 -12.17
C LEU A 639 -5.51 42.09 -12.42
N PRO A 640 -5.88 43.39 -12.37
CA PRO A 640 -7.28 43.79 -12.53
C PRO A 640 -7.90 43.33 -13.86
N GLY A 641 -7.19 43.50 -14.99
CA GLY A 641 -7.67 43.08 -16.30
C GLY A 641 -7.71 41.56 -16.48
N LEU A 642 -6.80 40.83 -15.84
CA LEU A 642 -6.81 39.37 -15.82
C LEU A 642 -7.94 38.81 -14.96
N ILE A 643 -8.26 39.45 -13.83
CA ILE A 643 -9.29 39.00 -12.89
C ILE A 643 -10.70 39.34 -13.41
N SER A 644 -10.88 40.48 -14.08
CA SER A 644 -12.15 40.81 -14.74
C SER A 644 -12.45 39.95 -15.98
N GLY A 645 -11.45 39.25 -16.53
CA GLY A 645 -11.59 38.47 -17.75
C GLY A 645 -11.53 39.32 -19.03
N GLU A 646 -11.13 40.59 -18.94
CA GLU A 646 -10.83 41.45 -20.11
C GLU A 646 -9.54 41.02 -20.81
N GLN A 647 -8.59 40.49 -20.05
CA GLN A 647 -7.34 39.95 -20.54
C GLN A 647 -7.23 38.47 -20.24
N ILE A 648 -6.50 37.76 -21.09
CA ILE A 648 -6.25 36.32 -20.97
C ILE A 648 -4.77 36.10 -20.61
N GLY A 649 -4.53 35.26 -19.62
CA GLY A 649 -3.21 34.90 -19.12
C GLY A 649 -2.72 33.55 -19.64
N ALA A 650 -1.41 33.46 -19.86
CA ALA A 650 -0.70 32.20 -20.12
C ALA A 650 0.68 32.16 -19.46
N LEU A 651 1.32 30.99 -19.49
CA LEU A 651 2.67 30.76 -19.02
C LEU A 651 3.46 29.95 -20.05
N ALA A 652 4.65 30.41 -20.39
CA ALA A 652 5.48 29.84 -21.45
C ALA A 652 6.86 29.42 -20.94
N MET A 653 7.05 28.10 -20.83
CA MET A 653 8.31 27.49 -20.39
C MET A 653 8.86 26.51 -21.41
N SER A 654 8.05 25.52 -21.77
CA SER A 654 8.44 24.36 -22.57
C SER A 654 8.85 24.75 -23.99
N GLU A 655 9.78 23.97 -24.54
CA GLU A 655 10.30 24.10 -25.90
C GLU A 655 10.34 22.73 -26.56
N HIS A 656 10.48 22.70 -27.89
CA HIS A 656 10.66 21.46 -28.65
C HIS A 656 11.75 20.55 -28.07
N SER A 657 12.86 21.13 -27.59
CA SER A 657 13.97 20.39 -26.99
C SER A 657 13.94 20.32 -25.46
N ALA A 658 12.96 20.92 -24.79
CA ALA A 658 12.93 21.04 -23.33
C ALA A 658 11.50 20.98 -22.76
N GLY A 659 11.08 19.77 -22.35
CA GLY A 659 9.82 19.52 -21.65
C GLY A 659 10.06 19.13 -20.18
N SER A 660 10.26 17.84 -19.91
CA SER A 660 10.59 17.33 -18.56
C SER A 660 11.87 17.93 -17.98
N ASP A 661 12.85 18.25 -18.83
CA ASP A 661 14.06 18.99 -18.49
C ASP A 661 13.93 20.48 -18.87
N VAL A 662 12.95 21.15 -18.28
CA VAL A 662 12.57 22.53 -18.63
C VAL A 662 13.71 23.54 -18.45
N VAL A 663 14.68 23.27 -17.57
CA VAL A 663 15.81 24.17 -17.30
C VAL A 663 16.87 24.17 -18.41
N SER A 664 16.80 23.21 -19.33
CA SER A 664 17.63 23.12 -20.54
C SER A 664 17.05 23.90 -21.74
N MET A 665 16.06 24.75 -21.49
CA MET A 665 15.52 25.72 -22.45
C MET A 665 16.60 26.56 -23.14
N LYS A 666 16.35 26.94 -24.39
CA LYS A 666 17.26 27.67 -25.28
C LYS A 666 16.79 29.08 -25.61
N THR A 667 15.51 29.43 -25.42
CA THR A 667 15.04 30.82 -25.60
C THR A 667 15.94 31.76 -24.79
N THR A 668 16.46 32.79 -25.45
CA THR A 668 17.41 33.75 -24.88
C THR A 668 16.74 35.09 -24.60
N ALA A 669 17.29 35.84 -23.66
CA ALA A 669 16.94 37.23 -23.38
C ALA A 669 18.25 38.03 -23.31
N LYS A 670 18.54 38.83 -24.34
CA LYS A 670 19.76 39.63 -24.43
C LYS A 670 19.52 41.01 -23.84
N GLU A 671 20.37 41.45 -22.91
CA GLU A 671 20.30 42.80 -22.34
C GLU A 671 20.54 43.86 -23.42
N VAL A 672 19.69 44.89 -23.42
CA VAL A 672 19.75 46.08 -24.28
C VAL A 672 19.41 47.32 -23.45
N ASP A 673 19.54 48.50 -24.03
CA ASP A 673 19.13 49.72 -23.34
C ASP A 673 17.64 49.67 -22.95
N GLY A 674 17.33 49.97 -21.70
CA GLY A 674 15.97 49.92 -21.14
C GLY A 674 15.36 48.54 -20.85
N GLY A 675 15.98 47.42 -21.25
CA GLY A 675 15.36 46.09 -21.08
C GLY A 675 16.09 44.92 -21.72
N TYR A 676 15.33 43.98 -22.28
CA TYR A 676 15.82 42.74 -22.89
C TYR A 676 15.15 42.47 -24.24
N LEU A 677 15.90 41.89 -25.18
CA LEU A 677 15.35 41.31 -26.41
C LEU A 677 15.25 39.80 -26.28
N LEU A 678 14.03 39.27 -26.35
CA LEU A 678 13.74 37.84 -26.30
C LEU A 678 13.78 37.23 -27.70
N ASN A 679 14.47 36.10 -27.82
CA ASN A 679 14.57 35.33 -29.07
C ASN A 679 14.43 33.83 -28.81
N GLY A 680 13.54 33.18 -29.54
CA GLY A 680 13.34 31.72 -29.52
C GLY A 680 11.90 31.30 -29.71
N THR A 681 11.62 30.03 -29.42
CA THR A 681 10.28 29.44 -29.61
C THR A 681 9.86 28.69 -28.36
N LYS A 682 8.59 28.84 -27.96
CA LYS A 682 7.95 28.08 -26.88
C LYS A 682 6.88 27.18 -27.48
N MET A 683 6.71 25.99 -26.90
CA MET A 683 5.88 24.93 -27.45
C MET A 683 4.92 24.39 -26.39
N TRP A 684 3.71 24.03 -26.82
CA TRP A 684 2.62 23.52 -25.96
C TRP A 684 2.06 24.56 -24.98
N ILE A 685 1.97 25.83 -25.40
CA ILE A 685 1.54 26.90 -24.50
C ILE A 685 0.02 27.01 -24.46
N THR A 686 -0.58 26.56 -23.37
CA THR A 686 -2.01 26.70 -23.08
C THR A 686 -2.40 28.17 -22.99
N ASN A 687 -3.53 28.54 -23.60
CA ASN A 687 -4.01 29.91 -23.84
C ASN A 687 -3.08 30.78 -24.69
N GLY A 688 -1.89 30.30 -25.06
CA GLY A 688 -0.90 31.06 -25.83
C GLY A 688 -1.43 31.75 -27.09
N PRO A 689 -2.27 31.10 -27.91
CA PRO A 689 -2.87 31.72 -29.09
C PRO A 689 -3.78 32.93 -28.83
N ASP A 690 -4.36 33.02 -27.63
CA ASP A 690 -5.39 34.03 -27.28
C ASP A 690 -4.95 34.94 -26.13
N ALA A 691 -3.79 34.66 -25.53
CA ALA A 691 -3.30 35.39 -24.36
C ALA A 691 -2.96 36.84 -24.71
N HIS A 692 -3.19 37.73 -23.75
CA HIS A 692 -2.76 39.12 -23.77
C HIS A 692 -1.47 39.30 -22.96
N THR A 693 -1.36 38.57 -21.85
CA THR A 693 -0.21 38.59 -20.94
C THR A 693 0.35 37.19 -20.76
N ILE A 694 1.66 37.01 -20.96
CA ILE A 694 2.34 35.72 -20.84
C ILE A 694 3.53 35.83 -19.89
N VAL A 695 3.61 34.93 -18.91
CA VAL A 695 4.82 34.75 -18.09
C VAL A 695 5.80 33.87 -18.87
N VAL A 696 6.92 34.42 -19.32
CA VAL A 696 7.91 33.75 -20.18
C VAL A 696 9.22 33.51 -19.42
N TYR A 697 9.76 32.30 -19.53
CA TYR A 697 11.08 31.97 -18.98
C TYR A 697 12.12 31.89 -20.10
N ALA A 698 13.22 32.64 -19.94
CA ALA A 698 14.30 32.72 -20.93
C ALA A 698 15.68 32.81 -20.28
N LYS A 699 16.72 32.41 -21.02
CA LYS A 699 18.12 32.46 -20.60
C LYS A 699 18.69 33.85 -20.80
N THR A 700 18.96 34.55 -19.72
CA THR A 700 19.78 35.77 -19.70
C THR A 700 21.28 35.46 -19.66
N GLN A 701 21.65 34.28 -19.13
CA GLN A 701 23.00 33.73 -19.19
C GLN A 701 22.94 32.28 -19.69
N PRO A 702 23.06 32.04 -21.01
CA PRO A 702 22.92 30.69 -21.59
C PRO A 702 23.84 29.63 -20.95
N ASP A 703 25.08 30.00 -20.65
CA ASP A 703 26.10 29.09 -20.12
C ASP A 703 25.98 28.81 -18.62
N ALA A 704 25.13 29.55 -17.89
CA ALA A 704 24.96 29.40 -16.44
C ALA A 704 23.94 28.32 -16.04
N GLY A 705 23.47 27.51 -17.01
CA GLY A 705 22.50 26.45 -16.75
C GLY A 705 21.22 26.99 -16.10
N SER A 706 20.71 26.31 -15.09
CA SER A 706 19.48 26.73 -14.37
C SER A 706 19.64 28.09 -13.66
N LYS A 707 20.87 28.51 -13.34
CA LYS A 707 21.14 29.80 -12.67
C LYS A 707 21.13 30.98 -13.62
N GLY A 708 21.01 30.77 -14.93
CA GLY A 708 20.99 31.83 -15.94
C GLY A 708 19.60 32.14 -16.50
N ILE A 709 18.54 31.70 -15.83
CA ILE A 709 17.15 31.84 -16.30
C ILE A 709 16.50 33.04 -15.58
N THR A 710 15.77 33.86 -16.33
CA THR A 710 14.96 34.97 -15.84
C THR A 710 13.50 34.78 -16.28
N ALA A 711 12.55 35.21 -15.44
CA ALA A 711 11.12 35.24 -15.77
C ALA A 711 10.73 36.65 -16.20
N PHE A 712 9.89 36.74 -17.22
CA PHE A 712 9.46 37.99 -17.86
C PHE A 712 7.94 38.02 -18.01
N ILE A 713 7.34 39.20 -17.90
CA ILE A 713 5.96 39.46 -18.29
C ILE A 713 5.98 40.01 -19.71
N VAL A 714 5.41 39.27 -20.66
CA VAL A 714 5.37 39.67 -22.08
C VAL A 714 3.93 39.97 -22.48
N GLU A 715 3.71 41.17 -23.01
CA GLU A 715 2.46 41.55 -23.65
C GLU A 715 2.49 41.02 -25.11
N THR A 716 1.47 40.28 -25.53
CA THR A 716 1.46 39.62 -26.86
C THR A 716 1.28 40.59 -28.02
N SER A 717 0.94 41.85 -27.73
CA SER A 717 0.95 42.97 -28.68
C SER A 717 2.36 43.49 -29.00
N ALA A 718 3.40 43.04 -28.26
CA ALA A 718 4.77 43.45 -28.49
C ALA A 718 5.26 43.05 -29.89
N LYS A 719 5.94 43.97 -30.57
CA LYS A 719 6.52 43.72 -31.89
C LYS A 719 7.48 42.52 -31.82
N GLY A 720 7.37 41.60 -32.78
CA GLY A 720 8.19 40.39 -32.85
C GLY A 720 7.57 39.16 -32.19
N PHE A 721 6.48 39.32 -31.44
CA PHE A 721 5.70 38.20 -30.92
C PHE A 721 4.80 37.65 -32.03
N SER A 722 4.74 36.33 -32.18
CA SER A 722 3.76 35.69 -33.06
C SER A 722 3.39 34.29 -32.59
N VAL A 723 2.24 33.80 -33.06
CA VAL A 723 1.77 32.42 -32.85
C VAL A 723 2.03 31.67 -34.15
N ALA A 724 3.00 30.76 -34.16
CA ALA A 724 3.35 29.99 -35.37
C ALA A 724 2.19 29.07 -35.78
N LYS A 725 1.60 28.36 -34.80
CA LYS A 725 0.50 27.44 -35.04
C LYS A 725 -0.29 27.17 -33.77
N LYS A 726 -1.62 27.11 -33.90
CA LYS A 726 -2.50 26.47 -32.93
C LYS A 726 -2.52 24.95 -33.16
N LEU A 727 -2.34 24.19 -32.10
CA LEU A 727 -2.14 22.75 -32.13
C LEU A 727 -3.47 22.00 -32.05
N ASP A 728 -3.58 20.91 -32.81
CA ASP A 728 -4.73 20.00 -32.78
C ASP A 728 -4.39 18.80 -31.87
N LYS A 729 -5.17 18.60 -30.81
CA LYS A 729 -4.86 17.70 -29.70
C LYS A 729 -5.84 16.53 -29.64
N PHE A 730 -5.38 15.43 -29.03
CA PHE A 730 -6.18 14.23 -28.75
C PHE A 730 -7.41 14.54 -27.86
N GLY A 731 -7.17 15.19 -26.72
CA GLY A 731 -8.19 15.70 -25.81
C GLY A 731 -7.90 17.14 -25.43
N MET A 732 -8.71 17.70 -24.54
CA MET A 732 -8.64 19.09 -24.09
C MET A 732 -8.71 20.07 -25.27
N ARG A 733 -9.52 19.73 -26.29
CA ARG A 733 -9.58 20.44 -27.59
C ARG A 733 -10.12 21.87 -27.48
N GLY A 734 -11.03 22.10 -26.53
CA GLY A 734 -11.48 23.46 -26.19
C GLY A 734 -10.44 24.36 -25.56
N SER A 735 -9.31 23.81 -25.10
CA SER A 735 -8.24 24.59 -24.50
C SER A 735 -7.23 24.94 -25.59
N ASN A 736 -7.23 26.17 -26.07
CA ASN A 736 -6.33 26.57 -27.14
C ASN A 736 -4.87 26.42 -26.68
N THR A 737 -4.04 25.79 -27.52
CA THR A 737 -2.62 25.53 -27.23
C THR A 737 -1.80 25.84 -28.46
N GLY A 738 -0.70 26.57 -28.30
CA GLY A 738 0.08 27.07 -29.42
C GLY A 738 1.57 26.86 -29.32
N GLU A 739 2.21 26.97 -30.47
CA GLU A 739 3.62 27.31 -30.61
C GLU A 739 3.76 28.83 -30.71
N ILE A 740 4.59 29.41 -29.85
CA ILE A 740 4.82 30.86 -29.74
C ILE A 740 6.25 31.17 -30.16
N VAL A 741 6.41 32.24 -30.93
CA VAL A 741 7.70 32.70 -31.45
C VAL A 741 8.00 34.09 -30.91
N PHE A 742 9.25 34.28 -30.51
CA PHE A 742 9.83 35.56 -30.11
C PHE A 742 10.95 35.89 -31.09
N GLU A 743 10.78 36.94 -31.90
CA GLU A 743 11.78 37.50 -32.81
C GLU A 743 12.11 38.93 -32.38
N ASP A 744 13.22 39.10 -31.66
CA ASP A 744 13.64 40.39 -31.10
C ASP A 744 12.52 41.11 -30.32
N VAL A 745 11.78 40.35 -29.49
CA VAL A 745 10.70 40.91 -28.67
C VAL A 745 11.30 41.73 -27.53
N PHE A 746 11.09 43.04 -27.57
CA PHE A 746 11.54 43.93 -26.51
C PHE A 746 10.66 43.80 -25.26
N VAL A 747 11.29 43.52 -24.13
CA VAL A 747 10.67 43.47 -22.81
C VAL A 747 11.36 44.50 -21.91
N PRO A 748 10.63 45.50 -21.39
CA PRO A 748 11.23 46.55 -20.59
C PRO A 748 11.63 46.02 -19.20
N LYS A 749 12.57 46.71 -18.54
CA LYS A 749 13.14 46.25 -17.26
C LYS A 749 12.09 46.08 -16.16
N GLU A 750 11.05 46.91 -16.14
CA GLU A 750 9.93 46.80 -15.19
C GLU A 750 9.06 45.55 -15.39
N ASN A 751 9.21 44.84 -16.51
CA ASN A 751 8.50 43.59 -16.79
C ASN A 751 9.31 42.33 -16.42
N ILE A 752 10.45 42.47 -15.75
CA ILE A 752 11.15 41.33 -15.13
C ILE A 752 10.35 40.87 -13.92
N LEU A 753 9.91 39.61 -13.90
CA LEU A 753 9.18 39.03 -12.77
C LEU A 753 10.18 38.46 -11.76
N GLY A 754 10.25 39.06 -10.58
CA GLY A 754 11.28 38.76 -9.58
C GLY A 754 12.62 39.42 -9.90
N GLU A 755 13.70 38.64 -9.91
CA GLU A 755 15.07 39.14 -10.13
C GLU A 755 15.72 38.48 -11.35
N VAL A 756 16.64 39.21 -12.00
CA VAL A 756 17.48 38.67 -13.09
C VAL A 756 18.24 37.44 -12.60
N ASN A 757 18.28 36.39 -13.43
CA ASN A 757 18.91 35.09 -13.15
C ASN A 757 18.26 34.32 -11.98
N LYS A 758 17.09 34.76 -11.48
CA LYS A 758 16.31 34.07 -10.44
C LYS A 758 14.99 33.50 -10.95
N GLY A 759 14.83 33.30 -12.25
CA GLY A 759 13.63 32.70 -12.84
C GLY A 759 13.31 31.31 -12.29
N VAL A 760 14.31 30.48 -11.96
CA VAL A 760 14.06 29.17 -11.32
C VAL A 760 13.45 29.33 -9.92
N ARG A 761 13.75 30.41 -9.19
CA ARG A 761 13.09 30.70 -7.92
C ARG A 761 11.60 30.99 -8.15
N VAL A 762 11.28 31.88 -9.09
CA VAL A 762 9.89 32.19 -9.50
C VAL A 762 9.14 30.93 -9.91
N LEU A 763 9.78 30.05 -10.68
CA LEU A 763 9.21 28.76 -11.06
C LEU A 763 8.90 27.90 -9.83
N MET A 764 9.88 27.69 -8.95
CA MET A 764 9.73 26.82 -7.78
C MET A 764 8.78 27.40 -6.74
N GLU A 765 8.56 28.72 -6.73
CA GLU A 765 7.61 29.37 -5.81
C GLU A 765 6.14 29.06 -6.13
N GLY A 766 5.82 28.72 -7.39
CA GLY A 766 4.45 28.40 -7.83
C GLY A 766 4.24 26.94 -8.28
N LEU A 767 5.28 26.21 -8.66
CA LEU A 767 5.14 24.89 -9.31
C LEU A 767 4.47 23.81 -8.44
N ASP A 768 4.71 23.79 -7.14
CA ASP A 768 4.05 22.83 -6.25
C ASP A 768 2.56 23.19 -6.05
N LEU A 769 2.23 24.48 -6.00
CA LEU A 769 0.85 24.96 -5.93
C LEU A 769 0.10 24.72 -7.24
N GLU A 770 0.77 24.88 -8.38
CA GLU A 770 0.28 24.50 -9.70
C GLU A 770 -0.13 23.02 -9.72
N ARG A 771 0.74 22.12 -9.24
CA ARG A 771 0.45 20.69 -9.17
C ARG A 771 -0.75 20.38 -8.28
N LEU A 772 -0.82 21.01 -7.11
CA LEU A 772 -1.95 20.85 -6.20
C LEU A 772 -3.25 21.28 -6.87
N VAL A 773 -3.34 22.51 -7.39
CA VAL A 773 -4.59 23.00 -7.97
C VAL A 773 -4.97 22.14 -9.17
N LEU A 774 -4.03 21.82 -10.07
CA LEU A 774 -4.31 20.97 -11.23
C LEU A 774 -4.78 19.56 -10.85
N SER A 775 -4.53 19.06 -9.63
CA SER A 775 -5.06 17.76 -9.19
C SER A 775 -6.57 17.75 -8.98
N ALA A 776 -7.20 18.92 -8.90
CA ALA A 776 -8.67 19.06 -8.84
C ALA A 776 -9.36 18.80 -10.20
N GLY A 777 -8.68 19.08 -11.32
CA GLY A 777 -9.24 18.83 -12.65
C GLY A 777 -9.63 17.37 -12.92
N PRO A 778 -8.73 16.40 -12.63
CA PRO A 778 -9.06 14.97 -12.66
C PRO A 778 -10.24 14.58 -11.78
N LEU A 779 -10.45 15.23 -10.63
CA LEU A 779 -11.59 14.95 -9.75
C LEU A 779 -12.91 15.27 -10.45
N GLY A 780 -12.97 16.42 -11.12
CA GLY A 780 -14.13 16.83 -11.93
C GLY A 780 -14.43 15.81 -13.03
N LEU A 781 -13.41 15.37 -13.76
CA LEU A 781 -13.55 14.36 -14.82
C LEU A 781 -14.02 13.00 -14.28
N MET A 782 -13.52 12.56 -13.12
CA MET A 782 -13.98 11.32 -12.47
C MET A 782 -15.45 11.42 -12.03
N GLN A 783 -15.85 12.56 -11.46
CA GLN A 783 -17.23 12.79 -11.09
C GLN A 783 -18.13 12.83 -12.34
N ALA A 784 -17.72 13.49 -13.42
CA ALA A 784 -18.46 13.52 -14.69
C ALA A 784 -18.62 12.11 -15.30
N ALA A 785 -17.59 11.28 -15.22
CA ALA A 785 -17.65 9.89 -15.65
C ALA A 785 -18.68 9.08 -14.84
N LEU A 786 -18.72 9.26 -13.51
CA LEU A 786 -19.72 8.66 -12.64
C LEU A 786 -21.13 9.18 -12.93
N ASP A 787 -21.29 10.49 -13.16
CA ASP A 787 -22.58 11.14 -13.47
C ASP A 787 -23.21 10.59 -14.75
N ASN A 788 -22.39 10.11 -15.70
CA ASN A 788 -22.86 9.48 -16.92
C ASN A 788 -23.07 7.96 -16.75
N ALA A 789 -22.11 7.27 -16.14
CA ALA A 789 -22.13 5.82 -16.02
C ALA A 789 -23.22 5.32 -15.04
N LEU A 790 -23.41 5.98 -13.90
CA LEU A 790 -24.38 5.54 -12.88
C LEU A 790 -25.83 5.56 -13.42
N PRO A 791 -26.36 6.67 -13.98
CA PRO A 791 -27.71 6.66 -14.54
C PRO A 791 -27.85 5.66 -15.70
N TYR A 792 -26.87 5.60 -16.60
CA TYR A 792 -26.92 4.70 -17.75
C TYR A 792 -27.02 3.23 -17.31
N THR A 793 -26.18 2.81 -16.37
CA THR A 793 -26.13 1.41 -15.89
C THR A 793 -27.40 1.00 -15.13
N HIS A 794 -28.07 1.94 -14.47
CA HIS A 794 -29.33 1.70 -13.76
C HIS A 794 -30.56 1.70 -14.70
N GLN A 795 -30.45 2.28 -15.89
CA GLN A 795 -31.53 2.30 -16.88
C GLN A 795 -31.37 1.19 -17.93
N ARG A 796 -30.14 0.93 -18.40
CA ARG A 796 -29.86 -0.05 -19.45
C ARG A 796 -30.10 -1.47 -18.93
N LYS A 797 -30.96 -2.22 -19.61
CA LYS A 797 -31.24 -3.63 -19.27
C LYS A 797 -30.58 -4.61 -20.24
N GLN A 798 -29.97 -5.66 -19.70
CA GLN A 798 -29.54 -6.86 -20.41
C GLN A 798 -29.82 -8.06 -19.51
N PHE A 799 -30.08 -9.23 -20.11
CA PHE A 799 -30.44 -10.44 -19.36
C PHE A 799 -31.62 -10.22 -18.38
N GLY A 800 -32.59 -9.38 -18.78
CA GLY A 800 -33.82 -9.14 -18.02
C GLY A 800 -33.74 -8.11 -16.88
N GLN A 801 -32.57 -7.56 -16.55
CA GLN A 801 -32.39 -6.63 -15.42
C GLN A 801 -31.48 -5.44 -15.76
N PRO A 802 -31.53 -4.34 -14.98
CA PRO A 802 -30.54 -3.27 -15.07
C PRO A 802 -29.11 -3.81 -14.96
N ILE A 803 -28.21 -3.37 -15.84
CA ILE A 803 -26.83 -3.87 -15.84
C ILE A 803 -26.08 -3.51 -14.55
N ALA A 804 -26.51 -2.46 -13.84
CA ALA A 804 -26.02 -2.10 -12.50
C ALA A 804 -26.18 -3.20 -11.45
N HIS A 805 -27.06 -4.18 -11.65
CA HIS A 805 -27.25 -5.30 -10.71
C HIS A 805 -26.33 -6.50 -10.99
N ASN A 806 -25.55 -6.46 -12.08
CA ASN A 806 -24.56 -7.50 -12.38
C ASN A 806 -23.31 -7.28 -11.52
N GLN A 807 -22.85 -8.30 -10.80
CA GLN A 807 -21.76 -8.16 -9.81
C GLN A 807 -20.47 -7.55 -10.37
N LEU A 808 -20.08 -7.89 -11.61
CA LEU A 808 -18.89 -7.31 -12.25
C LEU A 808 -19.05 -5.80 -12.53
N VAL A 809 -20.27 -5.36 -12.85
CA VAL A 809 -20.60 -3.94 -13.03
C VAL A 809 -20.58 -3.22 -11.67
N GLN A 810 -21.14 -3.83 -10.63
CA GLN A 810 -21.11 -3.29 -9.27
C GLN A 810 -19.68 -3.10 -8.77
N GLY A 811 -18.81 -4.10 -8.98
CA GLY A 811 -17.39 -4.00 -8.64
C GLY A 811 -16.72 -2.82 -9.33
N LYS A 812 -16.95 -2.66 -10.64
CA LYS A 812 -16.39 -1.53 -11.40
C LYS A 812 -16.90 -0.17 -10.93
N LEU A 813 -18.20 -0.04 -10.66
CA LEU A 813 -18.79 1.19 -10.11
C LEU A 813 -18.22 1.52 -8.72
N ALA A 814 -18.02 0.50 -7.87
CA ALA A 814 -17.40 0.65 -6.55
C ALA A 814 -15.94 1.12 -6.67
N ASP A 815 -15.17 0.55 -7.60
CA ASP A 815 -13.80 0.96 -7.87
C ASP A 815 -13.74 2.41 -8.37
N MET A 816 -14.61 2.78 -9.31
CA MET A 816 -14.68 4.15 -9.84
C MET A 816 -14.94 5.17 -8.72
N TYR A 817 -15.94 4.91 -7.88
CA TYR A 817 -16.27 5.78 -6.74
C TYR A 817 -15.12 5.86 -5.73
N THR A 818 -14.49 4.72 -5.41
CA THR A 818 -13.39 4.67 -4.44
C THR A 818 -12.16 5.44 -4.93
N LYS A 819 -11.81 5.30 -6.21
CA LYS A 819 -10.71 6.05 -6.85
C LYS A 819 -10.96 7.55 -6.79
N TYR A 820 -12.18 7.98 -7.10
CA TYR A 820 -12.59 9.38 -6.99
C TYR A 820 -12.46 9.89 -5.54
N ARG A 821 -13.09 9.22 -4.57
CA ARG A 821 -13.07 9.65 -3.17
C ARG A 821 -11.68 9.68 -2.56
N ALA A 822 -10.82 8.70 -2.89
CA ALA A 822 -9.43 8.67 -2.44
C ALA A 822 -8.63 9.84 -3.02
N SER A 823 -8.80 10.13 -4.32
CA SER A 823 -8.11 11.24 -4.99
C SER A 823 -8.57 12.60 -4.46
N ALA A 824 -9.87 12.75 -4.20
CA ALA A 824 -10.45 13.96 -3.64
C ALA A 824 -9.95 14.20 -2.21
N ALA A 825 -9.97 13.17 -1.36
CA ALA A 825 -9.47 13.27 0.00
C ALA A 825 -8.00 13.70 0.03
N PHE A 826 -7.14 13.12 -0.82
CA PHE A 826 -5.74 13.50 -0.87
C PHE A 826 -5.56 14.95 -1.35
N THR A 827 -6.17 15.33 -2.47
CA THR A 827 -6.10 16.70 -3.02
C THR A 827 -6.55 17.74 -1.99
N TYR A 828 -7.75 17.57 -1.42
CA TYR A 828 -8.28 18.54 -0.46
C TYR A 828 -7.52 18.55 0.87
N SER A 829 -6.97 17.41 1.33
CA SER A 829 -6.12 17.41 2.52
C SER A 829 -4.86 18.25 2.33
N VAL A 830 -4.24 18.20 1.15
CA VAL A 830 -3.03 18.95 0.85
C VAL A 830 -3.38 20.43 0.70
N ALA A 831 -4.46 20.77 -0.01
CA ALA A 831 -4.92 22.15 -0.14
C ALA A 831 -5.24 22.78 1.22
N ARG A 832 -5.95 22.03 2.07
CA ARG A 832 -6.29 22.45 3.42
C ARG A 832 -5.05 22.69 4.28
N HIS A 833 -4.08 21.78 4.26
CA HIS A 833 -2.83 21.95 5.01
C HIS A 833 -2.06 23.20 4.58
N ILE A 834 -2.02 23.48 3.27
CA ILE A 834 -1.36 24.69 2.76
C ILE A 834 -2.07 25.96 3.22
N ASP A 835 -3.40 26.00 3.16
CA ASP A 835 -4.17 27.16 3.63
C ASP A 835 -4.06 27.33 5.15
N GLU A 836 -4.21 26.26 5.93
CA GLU A 836 -4.11 26.31 7.40
C GLU A 836 -2.70 26.68 7.88
N SER A 837 -1.65 26.36 7.11
CA SER A 837 -0.26 26.75 7.42
C SER A 837 0.14 28.15 6.92
N HIS A 838 -0.80 28.99 6.46
CA HIS A 838 -0.53 30.32 5.87
C HIS A 838 0.41 31.24 6.66
N GLU A 839 0.41 31.21 8.01
CA GLU A 839 1.32 32.02 8.84
C GLU A 839 2.80 31.59 8.68
N ASN A 840 3.04 30.30 8.49
CA ASN A 840 4.35 29.71 8.23
C ASN A 840 4.21 28.59 7.18
N PRO A 841 4.14 28.94 5.88
CA PRO A 841 3.74 28.02 4.83
C PRO A 841 4.56 26.73 4.81
N ASP A 842 3.88 25.60 5.01
CA ASP A 842 4.47 24.27 4.94
C ASP A 842 3.98 23.54 3.69
N ILE A 843 4.69 23.76 2.59
CA ILE A 843 4.39 23.17 1.29
C ILE A 843 5.37 22.03 1.03
N ARG A 844 4.85 20.81 1.06
CA ARG A 844 5.64 19.60 0.78
C ARG A 844 5.52 19.21 -0.68
N THR A 845 6.64 19.28 -1.40
CA THR A 845 6.74 18.91 -2.82
C THR A 845 6.19 17.52 -3.11
N GLN A 846 6.49 16.54 -2.24
CA GLN A 846 6.03 15.16 -2.40
C GLN A 846 4.50 15.02 -2.28
N ASP A 847 3.85 15.86 -1.47
CA ASP A 847 2.40 15.81 -1.26
C ASP A 847 1.68 16.43 -2.46
N CYS A 848 2.15 17.58 -2.93
CA CYS A 848 1.61 18.23 -4.13
C CYS A 848 1.82 17.37 -5.39
N ALA A 849 3.02 16.82 -5.58
CA ALA A 849 3.32 15.93 -6.71
C ALA A 849 2.54 14.59 -6.61
N GLY A 850 2.36 14.08 -5.39
CA GLY A 850 1.59 12.87 -5.12
C GLY A 850 0.10 13.03 -5.45
N ALA A 851 -0.49 14.18 -5.08
CA ALA A 851 -1.91 14.46 -5.33
C ALA A 851 -2.26 14.39 -6.82
N ILE A 852 -1.54 15.13 -7.67
CA ILE A 852 -1.77 15.13 -9.12
C ILE A 852 -1.34 13.81 -9.79
N LEU A 853 -0.29 13.14 -9.30
CA LEU A 853 0.09 11.81 -9.79
C LEU A 853 -1.05 10.81 -9.61
N TYR A 854 -1.60 10.73 -8.40
CA TYR A 854 -2.67 9.80 -8.09
C TYR A 854 -3.96 10.17 -8.80
N ALA A 855 -4.39 11.43 -8.70
CA ALA A 855 -5.65 11.88 -9.30
C ALA A 855 -5.64 11.75 -10.84
N GLY A 856 -4.54 12.10 -11.50
CA GLY A 856 -4.40 12.01 -12.96
C GLY A 856 -4.51 10.58 -13.49
N GLU A 857 -3.78 9.62 -12.91
CA GLU A 857 -3.83 8.21 -13.33
C GLU A 857 -5.21 7.59 -13.03
N ARG A 858 -5.81 7.94 -11.88
CA ARG A 858 -7.15 7.47 -11.53
C ARG A 858 -8.23 8.01 -12.46
N ALA A 859 -8.13 9.26 -12.92
CA ALA A 859 -9.10 9.81 -13.85
C ALA A 859 -9.14 9.08 -15.20
N SER A 860 -7.98 8.73 -15.75
CA SER A 860 -7.91 7.92 -16.99
C SER A 860 -8.57 6.56 -16.82
N GLU A 861 -8.31 5.87 -15.71
CA GLU A 861 -8.93 4.57 -15.41
C GLU A 861 -10.46 4.67 -15.26
N VAL A 862 -10.92 5.65 -14.48
CA VAL A 862 -12.36 5.87 -14.24
C VAL A 862 -13.08 6.24 -15.54
N ALA A 863 -12.49 7.09 -16.37
CA ALA A 863 -13.07 7.45 -17.66
C ALA A 863 -13.12 6.26 -18.63
N ALA A 864 -12.08 5.42 -18.65
CA ALA A 864 -12.07 4.20 -19.45
C ALA A 864 -13.13 3.20 -18.97
N ASP A 865 -13.29 3.05 -17.65
CA ASP A 865 -14.34 2.23 -17.06
C ASP A 865 -15.75 2.75 -17.39
N ALA A 866 -15.95 4.07 -17.42
CA ALA A 866 -17.23 4.66 -17.84
C ALA A 866 -17.56 4.35 -19.31
N VAL A 867 -16.59 4.46 -20.21
CA VAL A 867 -16.73 4.02 -21.61
C VAL A 867 -17.13 2.54 -21.67
N GLN A 868 -16.42 1.68 -20.94
CA GLN A 868 -16.70 0.25 -20.92
C GLN A 868 -18.08 -0.10 -20.37
N LEU A 869 -18.53 0.58 -19.31
CA LEU A 869 -19.85 0.39 -18.70
C LEU A 869 -21.00 0.82 -19.62
N MET A 870 -20.75 1.80 -20.49
CA MET A 870 -21.70 2.23 -21.50
C MET A 870 -21.62 1.40 -22.79
N GLY A 871 -20.65 0.48 -22.89
CA GLY A 871 -20.48 -0.45 -24.01
C GLY A 871 -20.37 0.29 -25.35
N GLY A 872 -21.08 -0.20 -26.36
CA GLY A 872 -21.08 0.44 -27.69
C GLY A 872 -21.47 1.92 -27.64
N MET A 873 -22.39 2.32 -26.75
CA MET A 873 -22.76 3.73 -26.59
C MET A 873 -21.60 4.56 -26.06
N GLY A 874 -20.80 4.04 -25.14
CA GLY A 874 -19.65 4.76 -24.58
C GLY A 874 -18.55 5.06 -25.60
N TYR A 875 -18.55 4.37 -26.74
CA TYR A 875 -17.61 4.59 -27.85
C TYR A 875 -18.11 5.62 -28.87
N MET A 876 -19.39 6.01 -28.79
CA MET A 876 -20.03 6.98 -29.67
C MET A 876 -19.83 8.41 -29.13
N ASN A 877 -19.71 9.41 -30.01
CA ASN A 877 -19.50 10.81 -29.62
C ASN A 877 -20.79 11.53 -29.15
N GLU A 878 -21.93 10.84 -29.25
CA GLU A 878 -23.24 11.24 -28.78
C GLU A 878 -23.34 11.28 -27.25
N VAL A 879 -22.40 10.64 -26.54
CA VAL A 879 -22.27 10.70 -25.09
C VAL A 879 -20.88 11.22 -24.69
N PRO A 880 -20.76 11.93 -23.56
CA PRO A 880 -19.53 12.65 -23.23
C PRO A 880 -18.38 11.75 -22.75
N VAL A 881 -18.61 10.48 -22.40
CA VAL A 881 -17.58 9.63 -21.77
C VAL A 881 -16.35 9.41 -22.65
N GLY A 882 -16.51 9.37 -23.97
CA GLY A 882 -15.38 9.32 -24.91
C GLY A 882 -14.54 10.60 -24.87
N ARG A 883 -15.17 11.78 -24.78
CA ARG A 883 -14.49 13.07 -24.56
C ARG A 883 -13.77 13.09 -23.22
N ILE A 884 -14.45 12.70 -22.15
CA ILE A 884 -13.89 12.68 -20.78
C ILE A 884 -12.61 11.83 -20.72
N LEU A 885 -12.58 10.66 -21.37
CA LEU A 885 -11.39 9.82 -21.45
C LEU A 885 -10.23 10.50 -22.20
N ARG A 886 -10.51 11.15 -23.33
CA ARG A 886 -9.49 11.89 -24.08
C ARG A 886 -8.92 13.04 -23.26
N ASP A 887 -9.79 13.77 -22.55
CA ASP A 887 -9.42 14.89 -21.69
C ASP A 887 -8.56 14.43 -20.50
N ALA A 888 -8.98 13.36 -19.81
CA ALA A 888 -8.29 12.83 -18.62
C ALA A 888 -6.82 12.52 -18.86
N LYS A 889 -6.48 12.03 -20.07
CA LYS A 889 -5.12 11.59 -20.39
C LYS A 889 -4.07 12.70 -20.25
N LEU A 890 -4.44 13.97 -20.47
CA LEU A 890 -3.48 15.07 -20.36
C LEU A 890 -2.90 15.19 -18.95
N TYR A 891 -3.66 14.85 -17.91
CA TYR A 891 -3.22 15.02 -16.53
C TYR A 891 -2.09 14.07 -16.12
N GLU A 892 -1.77 13.04 -16.91
CA GLU A 892 -0.58 12.21 -16.75
C GLU A 892 0.68 12.81 -17.42
N ILE A 893 0.51 13.84 -18.25
CA ILE A 893 1.54 14.37 -19.16
C ILE A 893 1.87 15.84 -18.82
N GLY A 894 0.85 16.70 -18.75
CA GLY A 894 0.98 18.14 -18.48
C GLY A 894 1.47 18.45 -17.06
N ALA A 895 2.01 19.65 -16.85
CA ALA A 895 2.56 20.10 -15.56
C ALA A 895 3.61 19.13 -14.95
N GLY A 896 4.35 18.44 -15.82
CA GLY A 896 5.29 17.37 -15.49
C GLY A 896 4.63 16.00 -15.52
N THR A 897 5.23 15.06 -16.24
CA THR A 897 4.67 13.72 -16.44
C THR A 897 4.58 12.92 -15.14
N SER A 898 3.79 11.85 -15.12
CA SER A 898 3.73 10.90 -14.00
C SER A 898 5.12 10.39 -13.58
N GLU A 899 6.05 10.18 -14.52
CA GLU A 899 7.44 9.80 -14.24
C GLU A 899 8.21 10.93 -13.55
N VAL A 900 8.06 12.17 -14.01
CA VAL A 900 8.70 13.34 -13.39
C VAL A 900 8.21 13.51 -11.95
N ARG A 901 6.91 13.32 -11.69
CA ARG A 901 6.33 13.39 -10.35
C ARG A 901 6.89 12.30 -9.45
N ARG A 902 6.94 11.05 -9.91
CA ARG A 902 7.59 9.93 -9.19
C ARG A 902 9.05 10.24 -8.87
N MET A 903 9.80 10.76 -9.84
CA MET A 903 11.19 11.16 -9.65
C MET A 903 11.33 12.26 -8.59
N VAL A 904 10.47 13.29 -8.63
CA VAL A 904 10.48 14.40 -7.68
C VAL A 904 10.14 13.92 -6.27
N ILE A 905 9.15 13.04 -6.11
CA ILE A 905 8.83 12.40 -4.82
C ILE A 905 10.04 11.61 -4.31
N GLY A 906 10.66 10.78 -5.15
CA GLY A 906 11.87 10.03 -4.78
C GLY A 906 13.04 10.94 -4.39
N ARG A 907 13.23 12.07 -5.08
CA ARG A 907 14.25 13.08 -4.72
C ARG A 907 13.93 13.78 -3.40
N ALA A 908 12.65 14.05 -3.12
CA ALA A 908 12.23 14.60 -1.84
C ALA A 908 12.59 13.64 -0.69
N PHE A 909 12.32 12.34 -0.84
CA PHE A 909 12.74 11.33 0.13
C PHE A 909 14.26 11.28 0.26
N ASN A 910 15.01 11.23 -0.84
CA ASN A 910 16.48 11.23 -0.78
C ASN A 910 17.04 12.45 -0.02
N LYS A 911 16.41 13.62 -0.16
CA LYS A 911 16.80 14.83 0.59
C LYS A 911 16.45 14.72 2.07
N GLU A 912 15.27 14.19 2.40
CA GLU A 912 14.80 13.97 3.76
C GLU A 912 15.69 12.97 4.52
N TYR A 913 16.16 11.94 3.83
CA TYR A 913 16.98 10.86 4.37
C TYR A 913 18.49 10.98 4.06
N LYS A 914 18.97 12.15 3.62
CA LYS A 914 20.38 12.32 3.20
C LYS A 914 21.38 12.25 4.36
N ASP A 915 21.02 12.84 5.50
CA ASP A 915 21.89 12.99 6.68
C ASP A 915 21.39 12.12 7.85
N ALA A 916 20.76 11.04 7.46
CA ALA A 916 19.95 10.19 8.27
C ALA A 916 20.78 8.90 8.47
#